data_AF-A0A8C4I7Z4-F1
#
_entry.id   AF-A0A8C4I7Z4-F1
#
_cell.length_a   1.000
_cell.length_b   1.000
_cell.length_c   1.000
_cell.angle_alpha   90.00
_cell.angle_beta   90.00
_cell.angle_gamma   90.00
#
_symmetry.space_group_name_H-M   'P 1'
#
loop_
_entity.id
_entity.type
_entity.pdbx_description
1 polymer ?
#
loop_
_entity_poly.entity_id
_entity_poly.type
_entity_poly.pdbx_seq_one_letter_code
_entity_poly.pdbx_strand_id
1 'polypeptide(L)'
;MILIMLMILVIKTATASVPGPEMDVKPGVETSLAKRTLSFCYQLKFGVTEIPSSISSNTTCLEVKQTEIVVIPQGALNNTIRQRIGVNEGLTTEFFNTCQIFHLCICVPLSFISGNVALKNIGAFAFSDLPELTEITITKSKHLTHINPDAFKDIVKLKYLTIANTGLRLFPDFTKIHSTGLLLDLHDNSHIERVPANAFKGLCTQTIPEIRLTRNGIKEVASDAFNGTKMHRLFLRGNKQLTHINPNAFVGSSELVVLDISQTALSSLPDYILGGLQKLIAESAPNLKELPPLELFTKLHQANLTYSSHCCAFHNIHRNRHWNSLCSHPDAQGNLHFYRDYCSNSTSIICTPTQDDFNPCEDIMSAVPLRVLIWIISILALLGNTVVLLVLLGSRTKLTVPRFLMCHLAFSDLCMGIYLVVIATVDMLTQGQYYNHAIDWQTGLGCSVAGFFTVFASELSVFTLTAITLERWHTITHALRLDRKLRLRHACIVMTAGWIFSAVAALLPTVGVSSYGKVSICLPMDVEFLGSQVYVVSLLLLNILAFFCVCGCYLSIYLTVRNPSSAPAHADTRVAQRMAVLIFTDFVCMAPISFFAISAALKLPLITVSDAKLLLVLFYPINSCSNPFLYAFFTRTFRRDFFLLAARFGLFKTRAQIYRTESSSCQQPAWTSPKSSHVMLYSLANALSLEGKPEF
;
A
#
# COMPACT_ATOMS: atom_id res chain seq x y z
N MET A 1 -26.89 -0.60 23.23
CA MET A 1 -25.49 -0.95 22.86
C MET A 1 -25.09 -2.34 23.36
N ILE A 2 -25.10 -2.62 24.68
CA ILE A 2 -24.77 -3.95 25.24
C ILE A 2 -25.74 -5.06 24.78
N LEU A 3 -27.03 -4.75 24.60
CA LEU A 3 -28.03 -5.73 24.13
C LEU A 3 -27.86 -6.15 22.65
N ILE A 4 -27.31 -5.24 21.82
CA ILE A 4 -26.99 -5.51 20.40
C ILE A 4 -25.69 -6.32 20.32
N MET A 5 -24.73 -6.05 21.23
CA MET A 5 -23.49 -6.82 21.38
C MET A 5 -23.75 -8.27 21.83
N LEU A 6 -24.76 -8.51 22.66
CA LEU A 6 -25.17 -9.86 23.09
C LEU A 6 -25.90 -10.64 21.99
N MET A 7 -26.69 -9.99 21.14
CA MET A 7 -27.38 -10.67 20.03
C MET A 7 -26.43 -11.15 18.93
N ILE A 8 -25.36 -10.40 18.63
CA ILE A 8 -24.37 -10.80 17.62
C ILE A 8 -23.51 -11.98 18.12
N LEU A 9 -23.26 -12.06 19.44
CA LEU A 9 -22.52 -13.16 20.06
C LEU A 9 -23.27 -14.50 19.99
N VAL A 10 -24.61 -14.47 20.08
CA VAL A 10 -25.46 -15.68 20.08
C VAL A 10 -25.69 -16.25 18.67
N ILE A 11 -25.60 -15.42 17.63
CA ILE A 11 -25.83 -15.86 16.24
C ILE A 11 -24.61 -16.60 15.65
N LYS A 12 -23.38 -16.33 16.13
CA LYS A 12 -22.15 -16.95 15.60
C LYS A 12 -21.70 -18.24 16.32
N THR A 13 -22.30 -18.61 17.44
CA THR A 13 -21.93 -19.83 18.19
C THR A 13 -22.70 -21.09 17.78
N ALA A 14 -23.53 -21.03 16.73
CA ALA A 14 -24.38 -22.15 16.31
C ALA A 14 -23.96 -22.87 15.01
N THR A 15 -22.78 -22.58 14.44
CA THR A 15 -22.33 -23.25 13.20
C THR A 15 -20.84 -23.58 13.21
N ALA A 16 -20.46 -24.63 13.93
CA ALA A 16 -19.16 -25.29 13.74
C ALA A 16 -19.13 -26.70 14.34
N SER A 17 -19.57 -27.72 13.59
CA SER A 17 -19.11 -29.10 13.77
C SER A 17 -19.71 -30.05 12.71
N VAL A 18 -18.96 -30.39 11.66
CA VAL A 18 -19.02 -31.72 10.99
C VAL A 18 -17.65 -32.02 10.36
N PRO A 19 -17.03 -33.18 10.61
CA PRO A 19 -15.83 -33.63 9.90
C PRO A 19 -16.19 -34.36 8.59
N GLY A 20 -15.46 -34.07 7.50
CA GLY A 20 -15.60 -34.75 6.21
C GLY A 20 -14.80 -36.07 6.14
N PRO A 21 -15.24 -37.06 5.34
CA PRO A 21 -14.62 -38.39 5.29
C PRO A 21 -13.47 -38.50 4.28
N GLU A 22 -12.56 -39.41 4.59
CA GLU A 22 -11.53 -39.99 3.71
C GLU A 22 -12.14 -40.62 2.46
N MET A 23 -11.45 -40.53 1.32
CA MET A 23 -11.76 -41.34 0.15
C MET A 23 -10.50 -41.78 -0.60
N ASP A 24 -10.48 -43.09 -0.85
CA ASP A 24 -9.46 -43.93 -1.46
C ASP A 24 -8.94 -43.47 -2.83
N VAL A 25 -7.64 -43.65 -3.04
CA VAL A 25 -6.98 -43.58 -4.35
C VAL A 25 -6.73 -45.00 -4.87
N LYS A 26 -7.46 -45.39 -5.93
CA LYS A 26 -7.13 -46.54 -6.78
C LYS A 26 -6.11 -46.13 -7.87
N PRO A 27 -5.12 -46.97 -8.21
CA PRO A 27 -4.22 -46.72 -9.34
C PRO A 27 -4.81 -47.26 -10.63
N GLY A 28 -4.70 -46.49 -11.72
CA GLY A 28 -5.21 -46.87 -13.03
C GLY A 28 -4.38 -46.33 -14.19
N VAL A 29 -3.75 -47.28 -14.89
CA VAL A 29 -3.53 -47.33 -16.36
C VAL A 29 -2.46 -46.41 -16.96
N GLU A 30 -1.28 -47.00 -17.16
CA GLU A 30 -0.26 -46.58 -18.13
C GLU A 30 -0.79 -46.67 -19.57
N THR A 31 -0.62 -45.61 -20.36
CA THR A 31 -0.80 -45.64 -21.82
C THR A 31 0.51 -45.28 -22.54
N SER A 32 0.99 -46.29 -23.28
CA SER A 32 1.78 -46.23 -24.52
C SER A 32 2.98 -45.26 -24.59
N LEU A 33 4.14 -45.85 -24.34
CA LEU A 33 5.45 -45.44 -24.87
C LEU A 33 5.44 -45.38 -26.42
N ALA A 34 5.33 -44.18 -26.99
CA ALA A 34 5.59 -43.95 -28.40
C ALA A 34 7.10 -44.10 -28.69
N LYS A 35 7.45 -45.07 -29.54
CA LYS A 35 8.80 -45.33 -30.07
C LYS A 35 9.44 -44.04 -30.60
N ARG A 36 10.50 -43.54 -29.94
CA ARG A 36 11.44 -42.57 -30.52
C ARG A 36 12.33 -43.28 -31.53
N THR A 37 12.15 -42.95 -32.80
CA THR A 37 13.09 -43.20 -33.90
C THR A 37 14.43 -42.53 -33.56
N LEU A 38 15.52 -43.31 -33.48
CA LEU A 38 16.87 -42.79 -33.30
C LEU A 38 17.24 -41.88 -34.49
N SER A 39 17.45 -40.59 -34.22
CA SER A 39 18.10 -39.64 -35.12
C SER A 39 19.62 -39.72 -34.87
N PHE A 40 20.42 -39.98 -35.92
CA PHE A 40 21.88 -39.97 -35.82
C PHE A 40 22.40 -38.53 -35.67
N CYS A 41 22.64 -38.06 -34.44
CA CYS A 41 23.35 -36.80 -34.18
C CYS A 41 24.87 -37.00 -34.28
N TYR A 42 25.55 -36.18 -35.09
CA TYR A 42 27.01 -36.10 -35.13
C TYR A 42 27.49 -35.17 -34.00
N GLN A 43 28.31 -35.69 -33.08
CA GLN A 43 28.82 -34.93 -31.92
C GLN A 43 30.29 -34.60 -32.10
N LEU A 44 30.64 -33.30 -32.10
CA LEU A 44 32.01 -32.83 -31.95
C LEU A 44 32.35 -32.78 -30.46
N LYS A 45 33.44 -33.45 -30.07
CA LYS A 45 33.90 -33.63 -28.69
C LYS A 45 35.26 -32.94 -28.45
N PHE A 46 35.77 -33.05 -27.22
CA PHE A 46 37.02 -32.50 -26.72
C PHE A 46 38.23 -32.65 -27.67
N GLY A 47 39.01 -31.57 -27.84
CA GLY A 47 40.22 -31.52 -28.68
C GLY A 47 40.01 -31.05 -30.13
N VAL A 48 38.77 -30.79 -30.55
CA VAL A 48 38.46 -30.22 -31.87
C VAL A 48 38.65 -28.70 -31.86
N THR A 49 39.56 -28.19 -32.70
CA THR A 49 39.86 -26.76 -32.85
C THR A 49 39.11 -26.10 -34.01
N GLU A 50 38.64 -26.87 -34.99
CA GLU A 50 37.88 -26.40 -36.18
C GLU A 50 36.76 -27.37 -36.55
N ILE A 51 35.67 -26.87 -37.16
CA ILE A 51 34.60 -27.72 -37.68
C ILE A 51 35.13 -28.50 -38.90
N PRO A 52 35.01 -29.85 -38.95
CA PRO A 52 35.48 -30.63 -40.09
C PRO A 52 34.79 -30.20 -41.40
N SER A 53 35.55 -30.04 -42.48
CA SER A 53 35.03 -29.67 -43.80
C SER A 53 34.21 -30.76 -44.49
N SER A 54 34.24 -32.01 -43.98
CA SER A 54 33.51 -33.16 -44.51
C SER A 54 32.53 -33.76 -43.49
N ILE A 55 31.44 -33.04 -43.19
CA ILE A 55 30.30 -33.61 -42.43
C ILE A 55 29.38 -34.33 -43.43
N SER A 56 29.00 -35.58 -43.12
CA SER A 56 28.12 -36.38 -43.99
C SER A 56 26.81 -35.66 -44.28
N SER A 57 26.39 -35.61 -45.55
CA SER A 57 25.12 -35.00 -46.00
C SER A 57 23.86 -35.71 -45.48
N ASN A 58 24.02 -36.89 -44.87
CA ASN A 58 22.97 -37.64 -44.17
C ASN A 58 22.85 -37.27 -42.68
N THR A 59 23.66 -36.33 -42.17
CA THR A 59 23.63 -35.93 -40.76
C THR A 59 22.35 -35.15 -40.46
N THR A 60 21.48 -35.71 -39.61
CA THR A 60 20.22 -35.09 -39.21
C THR A 60 20.41 -34.04 -38.12
N CYS A 61 21.47 -34.14 -37.33
CA CYS A 61 21.70 -33.29 -36.16
C CYS A 61 23.20 -33.10 -35.92
N LEU A 62 23.64 -31.86 -35.66
CA LEU A 62 25.01 -31.53 -35.27
C LEU A 62 25.02 -30.98 -33.85
N GLU A 63 25.87 -31.56 -33.00
CA GLU A 63 26.06 -31.08 -31.64
C GLU A 63 27.53 -30.74 -31.38
N VAL A 64 27.79 -29.48 -31.00
CA VAL A 64 29.12 -28.97 -30.68
C VAL A 64 29.24 -28.86 -29.17
N LYS A 65 29.93 -29.82 -28.53
CA LYS A 65 30.06 -29.94 -27.08
C LYS A 65 31.53 -29.99 -26.65
N GLN A 66 31.90 -29.12 -25.71
CA GLN A 66 33.22 -29.12 -25.06
C GLN A 66 34.39 -29.04 -26.06
N THR A 67 34.27 -28.20 -27.10
CA THR A 67 35.29 -27.98 -28.11
C THR A 67 36.15 -26.74 -27.79
N GLU A 68 37.34 -26.69 -28.38
CA GLU A 68 38.25 -25.52 -28.31
C GLU A 68 38.04 -24.55 -29.48
N ILE A 69 36.88 -24.65 -30.16
CA ILE A 69 36.57 -23.82 -31.33
C ILE A 69 36.44 -22.35 -30.89
N VAL A 70 37.33 -21.50 -31.38
CA VAL A 70 37.31 -20.06 -31.08
C VAL A 70 36.34 -19.30 -31.98
N VAL A 71 36.20 -19.73 -33.24
CA VAL A 71 35.40 -19.08 -34.27
C VAL A 71 34.63 -20.13 -35.05
N ILE A 72 33.32 -19.96 -35.23
CA ILE A 72 32.57 -20.68 -36.28
C ILE A 72 32.82 -19.92 -37.58
N PRO A 73 33.59 -20.48 -38.54
CA PRO A 73 34.01 -19.76 -39.73
C PRO A 73 32.84 -19.47 -40.68
N GLN A 74 33.07 -18.57 -41.63
CA GLN A 74 32.07 -18.18 -42.63
C GLN A 74 31.61 -19.39 -43.44
N GLY A 75 30.29 -19.58 -43.58
CA GLY A 75 29.72 -20.66 -44.37
C GLY A 75 29.97 -22.08 -43.84
N ALA A 76 30.36 -22.24 -42.57
CA ALA A 76 30.80 -23.52 -41.99
C ALA A 76 29.82 -24.69 -42.15
N LEU A 77 28.52 -24.42 -42.32
CA LEU A 77 27.45 -25.42 -42.32
C LEU A 77 26.60 -25.38 -43.59
N ASN A 78 27.08 -24.71 -44.63
CA ASN A 78 26.33 -24.51 -45.86
C ASN A 78 25.98 -25.88 -46.50
N ASN A 79 24.69 -26.17 -46.69
CA ASN A 79 24.15 -27.37 -47.35
C ASN A 79 24.36 -28.76 -46.70
N THR A 80 24.77 -28.87 -45.42
CA THR A 80 25.16 -30.18 -44.83
C THR A 80 24.22 -30.78 -43.77
N ILE A 81 23.32 -30.00 -43.13
CA ILE A 81 22.58 -30.46 -41.93
C ILE A 81 21.07 -30.33 -42.12
N ARG A 82 20.36 -31.41 -41.78
CA ARG A 82 18.92 -31.51 -42.11
C ARG A 82 17.93 -31.14 -41.01
N GLN A 83 18.21 -31.18 -39.69
CA GLN A 83 17.14 -30.95 -38.69
C GLN A 83 17.50 -30.11 -37.45
N ARG A 84 18.65 -30.33 -36.80
CA ARG A 84 18.99 -29.64 -35.53
C ARG A 84 20.46 -29.26 -35.42
N ILE A 85 20.74 -28.08 -34.86
CA ILE A 85 22.10 -27.65 -34.53
C ILE A 85 22.13 -27.14 -33.10
N GLY A 86 22.95 -27.78 -32.25
CA GLY A 86 23.14 -27.41 -30.85
C GLY A 86 24.60 -27.09 -30.55
N VAL A 87 24.88 -25.90 -30.06
CA VAL A 87 26.16 -25.51 -29.43
C VAL A 87 25.88 -25.40 -27.94
N ASN A 88 26.27 -26.42 -27.17
CA ASN A 88 25.91 -26.53 -25.75
C ASN A 88 27.08 -27.10 -24.91
N GLU A 89 27.10 -26.75 -23.63
CA GLU A 89 27.89 -27.41 -22.59
C GLU A 89 27.04 -28.55 -21.99
N GLY A 90 27.50 -29.79 -22.18
CA GLY A 90 26.74 -31.01 -21.92
C GLY A 90 26.05 -31.07 -20.55
N LEU A 91 24.75 -31.35 -20.58
CA LEU A 91 24.00 -32.31 -19.75
C LEU A 91 22.53 -32.20 -20.16
N THR A 92 22.04 -33.19 -20.91
CA THR A 92 20.62 -33.54 -20.89
C THR A 92 20.47 -34.62 -19.84
N THR A 93 20.12 -34.23 -18.61
CA THR A 93 19.54 -35.14 -17.61
C THR A 93 18.44 -34.38 -16.88
N GLU A 94 17.27 -34.30 -17.51
CA GLU A 94 16.05 -34.52 -16.74
C GLU A 94 15.90 -36.03 -16.63
N PHE A 95 16.20 -36.60 -15.47
CA PHE A 95 15.53 -37.81 -14.99
C PHE A 95 15.70 -37.88 -13.47
N PHE A 96 14.55 -38.04 -12.80
CA PHE A 96 14.40 -38.43 -11.40
C PHE A 96 15.37 -39.55 -11.02
N ASN A 97 15.83 -39.57 -9.77
CA ASN A 97 15.84 -40.81 -9.01
C ASN A 97 16.00 -40.58 -7.50
N THR A 98 14.92 -40.92 -6.80
CA THR A 98 14.99 -41.70 -5.57
C THR A 98 15.59 -43.07 -5.93
N CYS A 99 16.75 -43.44 -5.38
CA CYS A 99 17.02 -44.83 -5.07
C CYS A 99 18.10 -44.95 -4.00
N GLN A 100 17.63 -45.41 -2.85
CA GLN A 100 18.35 -46.06 -1.79
C GLN A 100 18.74 -47.48 -2.28
N ILE A 101 19.74 -48.10 -1.64
CA ILE A 101 20.01 -49.56 -1.59
C ILE A 101 21.17 -50.10 -2.48
N PHE A 102 22.23 -50.50 -1.76
CA PHE A 102 23.40 -51.34 -2.08
C PHE A 102 24.56 -50.83 -2.98
N HIS A 103 25.63 -50.40 -2.28
CA HIS A 103 27.06 -50.69 -2.50
C HIS A 103 27.68 -50.44 -3.89
N LEU A 104 28.28 -49.26 -4.09
CA LEU A 104 29.74 -49.09 -4.06
C LEU A 104 30.09 -47.59 -4.06
N CYS A 105 30.61 -47.09 -2.94
CA CYS A 105 31.28 -45.79 -2.88
C CYS A 105 32.70 -45.95 -3.44
N ILE A 106 33.00 -45.24 -4.52
CA ILE A 106 34.38 -44.84 -4.84
C ILE A 106 34.35 -43.33 -5.05
N CYS A 107 34.79 -42.57 -4.05
CA CYS A 107 35.38 -41.25 -4.25
C CYS A 107 36.84 -41.47 -4.67
N VAL A 108 37.39 -40.73 -5.65
CA VAL A 108 38.24 -39.52 -5.50
C VAL A 108 38.39 -38.82 -6.90
N PRO A 109 39.09 -37.67 -7.10
CA PRO A 109 38.50 -36.35 -7.33
C PRO A 109 38.89 -35.67 -8.69
N LEU A 110 38.30 -34.49 -8.92
CA LEU A 110 38.84 -33.36 -9.72
C LEU A 110 39.23 -33.59 -11.20
N SER A 111 38.39 -33.11 -12.11
CA SER A 111 38.84 -32.34 -13.28
C SER A 111 37.76 -31.32 -13.65
N PHE A 112 38.15 -30.05 -13.76
CA PHE A 112 37.28 -28.97 -14.23
C PHE A 112 36.91 -29.25 -15.69
N ILE A 113 35.70 -29.69 -15.95
CA ILE A 113 35.16 -29.79 -17.30
C ILE A 113 34.48 -28.45 -17.59
N SER A 114 35.30 -27.49 -18.04
CA SER A 114 34.85 -26.19 -18.53
C SER A 114 34.37 -26.36 -19.98
N GLY A 115 33.21 -25.76 -20.30
CA GLY A 115 32.44 -25.95 -21.53
C GLY A 115 33.11 -25.51 -22.84
N ASN A 116 32.34 -24.91 -23.77
CA ASN A 116 32.95 -24.25 -24.94
C ASN A 116 33.60 -22.93 -24.46
N VAL A 117 34.70 -23.02 -23.71
CA VAL A 117 35.42 -21.89 -23.10
C VAL A 117 36.04 -20.98 -24.15
N ALA A 118 36.27 -21.51 -25.35
CA ALA A 118 37.01 -20.84 -26.41
C ALA A 118 36.14 -20.01 -27.35
N LEU A 119 34.86 -20.35 -27.55
CA LEU A 119 34.02 -19.74 -28.60
C LEU A 119 33.79 -18.26 -28.34
N LYS A 120 34.35 -17.41 -29.20
CA LYS A 120 34.29 -15.94 -29.10
C LYS A 120 33.39 -15.31 -30.15
N ASN A 121 33.40 -15.84 -31.38
CA ASN A 121 32.74 -15.24 -32.54
C ASN A 121 32.00 -16.26 -33.41
N ILE A 122 30.84 -15.88 -33.94
CA ILE A 122 30.15 -16.58 -35.04
C ILE A 122 30.26 -15.72 -36.30
N GLY A 123 30.84 -16.28 -37.36
CA GLY A 123 31.08 -15.59 -38.62
C GLY A 123 29.82 -15.36 -39.47
N ALA A 124 29.97 -14.59 -40.55
CA ALA A 124 28.91 -14.36 -41.53
C ALA A 124 28.46 -15.67 -42.18
N PHE A 125 27.18 -15.79 -42.52
CA PHE A 125 26.61 -16.95 -43.21
C PHE A 125 26.89 -18.29 -42.51
N ALA A 126 27.12 -18.30 -41.20
CA ALA A 126 27.36 -19.53 -40.44
C ALA A 126 26.14 -20.48 -40.51
N PHE A 127 24.93 -19.91 -40.56
CA PHE A 127 23.65 -20.59 -40.71
C PHE A 127 22.89 -20.02 -41.92
N SER A 128 23.37 -20.30 -43.13
CA SER A 128 22.74 -19.89 -44.39
C SER A 128 22.24 -21.08 -45.20
N ASP A 129 21.14 -20.91 -45.92
CA ASP A 129 20.63 -21.86 -46.93
C ASP A 129 20.35 -23.26 -46.35
N LEU A 130 19.73 -23.31 -45.16
CA LEU A 130 19.39 -24.55 -44.45
C LEU A 130 17.86 -24.75 -44.40
N PRO A 131 17.22 -25.18 -45.52
CA PRO A 131 15.75 -25.20 -45.65
C PRO A 131 15.05 -26.23 -44.78
N GLU A 132 15.76 -27.25 -44.29
CA GLU A 132 15.21 -28.30 -43.42
C GLU A 132 15.48 -28.08 -41.93
N LEU A 133 16.35 -27.11 -41.57
CA LEU A 133 16.74 -26.88 -40.19
C LEU A 133 15.57 -26.35 -39.36
N THR A 134 15.31 -27.01 -38.22
CA THR A 134 14.16 -26.72 -37.35
C THR A 134 14.54 -26.12 -36.00
N GLU A 135 15.76 -26.33 -35.52
CA GLU A 135 16.18 -25.93 -34.18
C GLU A 135 17.64 -25.47 -34.18
N ILE A 136 17.86 -24.27 -33.63
CA ILE A 136 19.18 -23.72 -33.32
C ILE A 136 19.23 -23.43 -31.82
N THR A 137 20.23 -23.98 -31.15
CA THR A 137 20.47 -23.74 -29.73
C THR A 137 21.92 -23.32 -29.51
N ILE A 138 22.13 -22.11 -29.00
CA ILE A 138 23.44 -21.56 -28.63
C ILE A 138 23.39 -21.24 -27.15
N THR A 139 23.93 -22.12 -26.31
CA THR A 139 23.83 -21.95 -24.86
C THR A 139 25.17 -22.10 -24.15
N LYS A 140 25.27 -21.49 -22.96
CA LYS A 140 26.41 -21.62 -22.03
C LYS A 140 27.76 -21.29 -22.66
N SER A 141 27.76 -20.35 -23.61
CA SER A 141 28.97 -19.90 -24.34
C SER A 141 29.39 -18.52 -23.82
N LYS A 142 29.90 -18.47 -22.59
CA LYS A 142 30.14 -17.21 -21.85
C LYS A 142 31.16 -16.27 -22.52
N HIS A 143 32.06 -16.80 -23.33
CA HIS A 143 33.05 -16.01 -24.05
C HIS A 143 32.58 -15.55 -25.44
N LEU A 144 31.39 -15.98 -25.89
CA LEU A 144 30.81 -15.57 -27.16
C LEU A 144 30.36 -14.11 -27.05
N THR A 145 31.15 -13.20 -27.59
CA THR A 145 30.91 -11.75 -27.50
C THR A 145 30.29 -11.16 -28.77
N HIS A 146 30.42 -11.84 -29.91
CA HIS A 146 29.96 -11.33 -31.20
C HIS A 146 29.32 -12.43 -32.06
N ILE A 147 28.13 -12.15 -32.58
CA ILE A 147 27.52 -12.88 -33.70
C ILE A 147 27.46 -11.89 -34.86
N ASN A 148 28.01 -12.27 -36.00
CA ASN A 148 27.97 -11.44 -37.19
C ASN A 148 26.51 -11.18 -37.62
N PRO A 149 26.15 -9.96 -38.09
CA PRO A 149 24.78 -9.65 -38.52
C PRO A 149 24.24 -10.51 -39.67
N ASP A 150 25.12 -11.10 -40.48
CA ASP A 150 24.76 -12.00 -41.58
C ASP A 150 24.87 -13.48 -41.19
N ALA A 151 25.05 -13.81 -39.91
CA ALA A 151 25.23 -15.19 -39.45
C ALA A 151 24.00 -16.07 -39.72
N PHE A 152 22.79 -15.51 -39.62
CA PHE A 152 21.53 -16.22 -39.87
C PHE A 152 20.89 -15.74 -41.17
N LYS A 153 20.64 -16.65 -42.12
CA LYS A 153 20.06 -16.30 -43.42
C LYS A 153 19.18 -17.41 -43.99
N ASP A 154 17.96 -17.07 -44.38
CA ASP A 154 17.01 -17.88 -45.14
C ASP A 154 16.81 -19.31 -44.58
N ILE A 155 16.37 -19.38 -43.31
CA ILE A 155 16.14 -20.63 -42.56
C ILE A 155 14.64 -20.88 -42.41
N VAL A 156 13.99 -21.22 -43.53
CA VAL A 156 12.52 -21.15 -43.72
C VAL A 156 11.72 -22.07 -42.77
N LYS A 157 12.28 -23.22 -42.35
CA LYS A 157 11.61 -24.19 -41.45
C LYS A 157 12.03 -24.08 -39.98
N LEU A 158 12.74 -23.01 -39.59
CA LEU A 158 13.22 -22.85 -38.22
C LEU A 158 12.05 -22.67 -37.24
N LYS A 159 11.90 -23.59 -36.28
CA LYS A 159 10.84 -23.59 -35.26
C LYS A 159 11.30 -23.09 -33.90
N TYR A 160 12.57 -23.31 -33.57
CA TYR A 160 13.13 -22.92 -32.26
C TYR A 160 14.50 -22.26 -32.44
N LEU A 161 14.66 -21.06 -31.90
CA LEU A 161 15.95 -20.37 -31.80
C LEU A 161 16.18 -20.00 -30.33
N THR A 162 17.16 -20.66 -29.70
CA THR A 162 17.53 -20.39 -28.31
C THR A 162 18.95 -19.85 -28.25
N ILE A 163 19.14 -18.68 -27.64
CA ILE A 163 20.45 -18.09 -27.36
C ILE A 163 20.50 -17.73 -25.88
N ALA A 164 21.31 -18.43 -25.09
CA ALA A 164 21.33 -18.21 -23.65
C ALA A 164 22.67 -18.34 -22.95
N ASN A 165 22.83 -17.59 -21.86
CA ASN A 165 24.04 -17.61 -21.03
C ASN A 165 25.32 -17.40 -21.89
N THR A 166 25.30 -16.34 -22.71
CA THR A 166 26.40 -15.93 -23.57
C THR A 166 27.01 -14.60 -23.12
N GLY A 167 28.18 -14.27 -23.65
CA GLY A 167 28.87 -13.00 -23.42
C GLY A 167 28.43 -11.85 -24.35
N LEU A 168 27.30 -12.00 -25.06
CA LEU A 168 26.86 -11.06 -26.09
C LEU A 168 26.52 -9.69 -25.50
N ARG A 169 27.10 -8.65 -26.10
CA ARG A 169 26.83 -7.24 -25.74
C ARG A 169 25.81 -6.58 -26.66
N LEU A 170 25.73 -7.04 -27.90
CA LEU A 170 24.83 -6.53 -28.91
C LEU A 170 23.67 -7.51 -29.13
N PHE A 171 22.49 -6.96 -29.40
CA PHE A 171 21.33 -7.74 -29.79
C PHE A 171 21.60 -8.41 -31.15
N PRO A 172 21.41 -9.74 -31.31
CA PRO A 172 21.67 -10.41 -32.58
C PRO A 172 20.73 -9.95 -33.69
N ASP A 173 21.23 -9.88 -34.93
CA ASP A 173 20.42 -9.54 -36.10
C ASP A 173 19.63 -10.78 -36.57
N PHE A 174 18.31 -10.68 -36.52
CA PHE A 174 17.38 -11.74 -36.93
C PHE A 174 16.65 -11.41 -38.25
N THR A 175 16.98 -10.30 -38.89
CA THR A 175 16.16 -9.71 -39.97
C THR A 175 16.13 -10.54 -41.24
N LYS A 176 17.10 -11.44 -41.42
CA LYS A 176 17.32 -12.23 -42.64
C LYS A 176 16.89 -13.71 -42.50
N ILE A 177 16.21 -14.09 -41.41
CA ILE A 177 15.85 -15.50 -41.14
C ILE A 177 14.67 -15.99 -42.00
N HIS A 178 13.61 -15.18 -42.14
CA HIS A 178 12.43 -15.47 -42.95
C HIS A 178 11.74 -16.82 -42.68
N SER A 179 11.62 -17.22 -41.41
CA SER A 179 10.97 -18.49 -41.05
C SER A 179 9.45 -18.44 -41.21
N THR A 180 8.82 -19.61 -41.36
CA THR A 180 7.37 -19.76 -41.38
C THR A 180 6.73 -19.65 -40.00
N GLY A 181 7.42 -20.00 -38.92
CA GLY A 181 6.92 -19.86 -37.54
C GLY A 181 7.95 -20.30 -36.51
N LEU A 182 8.37 -19.37 -35.65
CA LEU A 182 9.51 -19.51 -34.75
C LEU A 182 9.12 -19.18 -33.31
N LEU A 183 9.57 -19.97 -32.35
CA LEU A 183 9.71 -19.56 -30.96
C LEU A 183 11.12 -19.02 -30.76
N LEU A 184 11.22 -17.76 -30.33
CA LEU A 184 12.50 -17.12 -30.03
C LEU A 184 12.71 -17.06 -28.52
N ASP A 185 13.80 -17.65 -28.06
CA ASP A 185 14.20 -17.65 -26.65
C ASP A 185 15.60 -17.08 -26.47
N LEU A 186 15.67 -15.80 -26.10
CA LEU A 186 16.90 -15.09 -25.76
C LEU A 186 16.90 -14.82 -24.25
N HIS A 187 17.60 -15.63 -23.47
CA HIS A 187 17.59 -15.52 -22.00
C HIS A 187 18.95 -15.60 -21.33
N ASP A 188 19.06 -15.06 -20.12
CA ASP A 188 20.29 -15.10 -19.30
C ASP A 188 21.52 -14.48 -20.01
N ASN A 189 21.32 -13.51 -20.92
CA ASN A 189 22.39 -12.74 -21.56
C ASN A 189 22.52 -11.36 -20.89
N SER A 190 23.27 -11.34 -19.79
CA SER A 190 23.37 -10.18 -18.88
C SER A 190 23.98 -8.91 -19.49
N HIS A 191 24.66 -9.00 -20.63
CA HIS A 191 25.32 -7.87 -21.28
C HIS A 191 24.52 -7.25 -22.45
N ILE A 192 23.37 -7.83 -22.82
CA ILE A 192 22.48 -7.24 -23.83
C ILE A 192 21.63 -6.17 -23.16
N GLU A 193 21.96 -4.90 -23.40
CA GLU A 193 21.35 -3.78 -22.69
C GLU A 193 20.13 -3.15 -23.38
N ARG A 194 19.93 -3.42 -24.67
CA ARG A 194 18.91 -2.72 -25.48
C ARG A 194 18.25 -3.66 -26.47
N VAL A 195 16.95 -3.46 -26.69
CA VAL A 195 16.24 -3.99 -27.87
C VAL A 195 16.20 -2.89 -28.93
N PRO A 196 16.93 -3.03 -30.05
CA PRO A 196 17.01 -2.00 -31.09
C PRO A 196 15.72 -1.89 -31.91
N ALA A 197 15.60 -0.81 -32.69
CA ALA A 197 14.50 -0.63 -33.63
C ALA A 197 14.50 -1.76 -34.69
N ASN A 198 13.32 -2.23 -35.07
CA ASN A 198 13.12 -3.30 -36.07
C ASN A 198 13.83 -4.64 -35.74
N ALA A 199 14.12 -4.92 -34.47
CA ALA A 199 14.90 -6.09 -34.03
C ALA A 199 14.34 -7.45 -34.53
N PHE A 200 13.04 -7.54 -34.75
CA PHE A 200 12.33 -8.77 -35.14
C PHE A 200 11.75 -8.71 -36.56
N LYS A 201 11.99 -7.62 -37.29
CA LYS A 201 11.43 -7.43 -38.63
C LYS A 201 12.03 -8.44 -39.60
N GLY A 202 11.22 -9.22 -40.29
CA GLY A 202 11.69 -10.27 -41.23
C GLY A 202 12.07 -11.59 -40.56
N LEU A 203 11.93 -11.71 -39.24
CA LEU A 203 12.19 -12.96 -38.51
C LEU A 203 11.22 -14.07 -38.93
N CYS A 204 9.93 -13.76 -38.99
CA CYS A 204 8.88 -14.66 -39.43
C CYS A 204 7.93 -14.01 -40.43
N THR A 205 7.43 -14.83 -41.35
CA THR A 205 6.37 -14.47 -42.31
C THR A 205 4.97 -14.64 -41.71
N GLN A 206 4.81 -15.49 -40.69
CA GLN A 206 3.57 -15.67 -39.94
C GLN A 206 3.70 -15.11 -38.50
N THR A 207 2.64 -15.23 -37.72
CA THR A 207 2.60 -14.81 -36.31
C THR A 207 3.56 -15.63 -35.46
N ILE A 208 4.44 -14.94 -34.76
CA ILE A 208 5.39 -15.50 -33.80
C ILE A 208 4.61 -15.92 -32.54
N PRO A 209 4.57 -17.22 -32.18
CA PRO A 209 3.81 -17.66 -31.02
C PRO A 209 4.31 -17.04 -29.72
N GLU A 210 5.63 -16.87 -29.61
CA GLU A 210 6.27 -16.49 -28.34
C GLU A 210 7.67 -15.91 -28.55
N ILE A 211 7.90 -14.73 -27.95
CA ILE A 211 9.21 -14.08 -27.83
C ILE A 211 9.56 -13.99 -26.35
N ARG A 212 10.64 -14.68 -25.96
CA ARG A 212 11.22 -14.60 -24.61
C ARG A 212 12.50 -13.80 -24.65
N LEU A 213 12.52 -12.72 -23.89
CA LEU A 213 13.68 -11.86 -23.64
C LEU A 213 14.02 -11.85 -22.14
N THR A 214 13.95 -13.01 -21.48
CA THR A 214 13.94 -13.09 -20.01
C THR A 214 15.34 -13.04 -19.39
N ARG A 215 15.48 -12.40 -18.21
CA ARG A 215 16.75 -12.33 -17.44
C ARG A 215 17.96 -11.86 -18.27
N ASN A 216 17.76 -10.95 -19.22
CA ASN A 216 18.87 -10.29 -19.90
C ASN A 216 19.28 -9.02 -19.12
N GLY A 217 20.21 -8.25 -19.67
CA GLY A 217 20.63 -6.96 -19.14
C GLY A 217 19.81 -5.77 -19.64
N ILE A 218 18.60 -5.99 -20.19
CA ILE A 218 17.88 -4.96 -20.96
C ILE A 218 17.49 -3.80 -20.05
N LYS A 219 17.86 -2.59 -20.46
CA LYS A 219 17.58 -1.31 -19.79
C LYS A 219 16.50 -0.51 -20.49
N GLU A 220 16.44 -0.60 -21.82
CA GLU A 220 15.46 0.11 -22.65
C GLU A 220 15.02 -0.71 -23.87
N VAL A 221 13.79 -0.45 -24.31
CA VAL A 221 13.24 -0.92 -25.59
C VAL A 221 13.04 0.30 -26.49
N ALA A 222 13.73 0.33 -27.64
CA ALA A 222 13.71 1.45 -28.57
C ALA A 222 12.34 1.66 -29.23
N SER A 223 12.15 2.82 -29.87
CA SER A 223 11.00 3.02 -30.76
C SER A 223 11.03 2.01 -31.90
N ASP A 224 9.85 1.58 -32.37
CA ASP A 224 9.71 0.66 -33.51
C ASP A 224 10.43 -0.69 -33.32
N ALA A 225 10.77 -1.07 -32.08
CA ALA A 225 11.47 -2.32 -31.77
C ALA A 225 10.77 -3.56 -32.32
N PHE A 226 9.43 -3.57 -32.29
CA PHE A 226 8.59 -4.66 -32.77
C PHE A 226 7.89 -4.33 -34.10
N ASN A 227 8.35 -3.32 -34.84
CA ASN A 227 7.73 -2.91 -36.10
C ASN A 227 7.71 -4.05 -37.14
N GLY A 228 6.57 -4.21 -37.82
CA GLY A 228 6.35 -5.25 -38.82
C GLY A 228 6.32 -6.68 -38.25
N THR A 229 6.12 -6.82 -36.93
CA THR A 229 6.17 -8.12 -36.24
C THR A 229 4.78 -8.49 -35.72
N LYS A 230 4.28 -9.66 -36.12
CA LYS A 230 3.07 -10.27 -35.53
C LYS A 230 3.50 -11.22 -34.42
N MET A 231 3.03 -11.03 -33.19
CA MET A 231 3.44 -11.89 -32.06
C MET A 231 2.31 -12.09 -31.06
N HIS A 232 2.21 -13.28 -30.45
CA HIS A 232 1.17 -13.57 -29.46
C HIS A 232 1.60 -13.35 -28.01
N ARG A 233 2.85 -13.65 -27.65
CA ARG A 233 3.35 -13.57 -26.27
C ARG A 233 4.72 -12.91 -26.22
N LEU A 234 4.88 -11.95 -25.32
CA LEU A 234 6.14 -11.28 -25.05
C LEU A 234 6.50 -11.38 -23.57
N PHE A 235 7.67 -11.96 -23.29
CA PHE A 235 8.20 -12.10 -21.94
C PHE A 235 9.47 -11.25 -21.77
N LEU A 236 9.37 -10.18 -20.99
CA LEU A 236 10.47 -9.31 -20.55
C LEU A 236 10.88 -9.57 -19.10
N ARG A 237 10.37 -10.64 -18.49
CA ARG A 237 10.56 -10.95 -17.08
C ARG A 237 12.03 -11.05 -16.68
N GLY A 238 12.38 -10.47 -15.53
CA GLY A 238 13.72 -10.58 -14.94
C GLY A 238 14.75 -9.59 -15.47
N ASN A 239 14.39 -8.70 -16.41
CA ASN A 239 15.22 -7.54 -16.78
C ASN A 239 15.11 -6.45 -15.71
N LYS A 240 15.83 -6.63 -14.60
CA LYS A 240 15.71 -5.77 -13.40
C LYS A 240 16.03 -4.29 -13.65
N GLN A 241 16.80 -3.97 -14.68
CA GLN A 241 17.21 -2.61 -15.03
C GLN A 241 16.33 -1.99 -16.13
N LEU A 242 15.31 -2.69 -16.64
CA LEU A 242 14.40 -2.17 -17.65
C LEU A 242 13.50 -1.10 -17.00
N THR A 243 13.76 0.17 -17.30
CA THR A 243 13.02 1.31 -16.72
C THR A 243 12.00 1.89 -17.67
N HIS A 244 12.21 1.81 -18.98
CA HIS A 244 11.36 2.45 -19.98
C HIS A 244 11.23 1.60 -21.24
N ILE A 245 9.99 1.42 -21.69
CA ILE A 245 9.66 0.96 -23.04
C ILE A 245 9.17 2.20 -23.80
N ASN A 246 9.78 2.50 -24.94
CA ASN A 246 9.34 3.64 -25.75
C ASN A 246 7.83 3.51 -26.08
N PRO A 247 7.01 4.59 -25.96
CA PRO A 247 5.58 4.53 -26.29
C PRO A 247 5.30 4.02 -27.70
N ASN A 248 6.21 4.26 -28.64
CA ASN A 248 6.13 3.83 -30.03
C ASN A 248 6.86 2.50 -30.30
N ALA A 249 7.34 1.78 -29.29
CA ALA A 249 8.07 0.52 -29.46
C ALA A 249 7.26 -0.56 -30.22
N PHE A 250 5.93 -0.52 -30.10
CA PHE A 250 5.00 -1.50 -30.65
C PHE A 250 4.29 -1.03 -31.93
N VAL A 251 4.62 0.15 -32.46
CA VAL A 251 4.03 0.64 -33.71
C VAL A 251 4.29 -0.36 -34.84
N GLY A 252 3.24 -0.74 -35.56
CA GLY A 252 3.34 -1.74 -36.64
C GLY A 252 3.43 -3.20 -36.17
N SER A 253 3.34 -3.45 -34.86
CA SER A 253 3.15 -4.81 -34.32
C SER A 253 1.68 -5.14 -34.14
N SER A 254 1.32 -6.43 -34.18
CA SER A 254 -0.07 -6.87 -33.98
C SER A 254 -0.19 -8.22 -33.29
N GLU A 255 -1.39 -8.53 -32.82
CA GLU A 255 -1.78 -9.83 -32.23
C GLU A 255 -1.19 -10.17 -30.86
N LEU A 256 -0.59 -9.19 -30.15
CA LEU A 256 -0.06 -9.41 -28.81
C LEU A 256 -1.20 -9.66 -27.81
N VAL A 257 -1.18 -10.84 -27.19
CA VAL A 257 -2.21 -11.34 -26.26
C VAL A 257 -1.68 -11.41 -24.83
N VAL A 258 -0.40 -11.77 -24.65
CA VAL A 258 0.22 -11.94 -23.33
C VAL A 258 1.47 -11.08 -23.20
N LEU A 259 1.54 -10.29 -22.13
CA LEU A 259 2.71 -9.50 -21.77
C LEU A 259 3.14 -9.85 -20.34
N ASP A 260 4.39 -10.23 -20.19
CA ASP A 260 5.04 -10.42 -18.89
C ASP A 260 6.19 -9.44 -18.71
N ILE A 261 6.02 -8.50 -17.78
CA ILE A 261 7.01 -7.50 -17.35
C ILE A 261 7.40 -7.70 -15.88
N SER A 262 7.23 -8.90 -15.34
CA SER A 262 7.54 -9.20 -13.95
C SER A 262 9.03 -8.98 -13.65
N GLN A 263 9.36 -8.56 -12.43
CA GLN A 263 10.75 -8.33 -12.01
C GLN A 263 11.48 -7.31 -12.92
N THR A 264 10.79 -6.26 -13.33
CA THR A 264 11.35 -5.10 -14.06
C THR A 264 11.19 -3.83 -13.23
N ALA A 265 11.86 -2.76 -13.66
CA ALA A 265 11.80 -1.44 -13.04
C ALA A 265 10.91 -0.45 -13.83
N LEU A 266 10.00 -0.97 -14.66
CA LEU A 266 9.10 -0.17 -15.50
C LEU A 266 8.16 0.66 -14.66
N SER A 267 8.00 1.93 -15.04
CA SER A 267 7.07 2.86 -14.39
C SER A 267 5.72 2.96 -15.08
N SER A 268 5.64 2.63 -16.38
CA SER A 268 4.42 2.74 -17.17
C SER A 268 4.32 1.66 -18.24
N LEU A 269 3.09 1.41 -18.70
CA LEU A 269 2.77 0.51 -19.80
C LEU A 269 2.51 1.31 -21.08
N PRO A 270 2.85 0.78 -22.27
CA PRO A 270 2.55 1.44 -23.53
C PRO A 270 1.09 1.21 -23.96
N ASP A 271 0.36 2.30 -24.18
CA ASP A 271 -1.09 2.27 -24.47
C ASP A 271 -1.46 1.46 -25.73
N TYR A 272 -0.59 1.48 -26.75
CA TYR A 272 -0.84 0.87 -28.06
C TYR A 272 -1.23 -0.61 -27.99
N ILE A 273 -0.68 -1.37 -27.03
CA ILE A 273 -0.89 -2.82 -26.94
C ILE A 273 -2.04 -3.23 -26.01
N LEU A 274 -2.56 -2.30 -25.20
CA LEU A 274 -3.50 -2.63 -24.11
C LEU A 274 -4.85 -3.13 -24.64
N GLY A 275 -5.28 -2.64 -25.81
CA GLY A 275 -6.54 -3.05 -26.44
C GLY A 275 -6.55 -4.51 -26.91
N GLY A 276 -5.38 -5.07 -27.25
CA GLY A 276 -5.25 -6.47 -27.70
C GLY A 276 -5.02 -7.46 -26.55
N LEU A 277 -4.55 -6.97 -25.41
CA LEU A 277 -4.01 -7.80 -24.34
C LEU A 277 -5.12 -8.57 -23.60
N GLN A 278 -4.94 -9.89 -23.45
CA GLN A 278 -5.82 -10.76 -22.66
C GLN A 278 -5.22 -11.12 -21.30
N LYS A 279 -3.88 -11.15 -21.20
CA LYS A 279 -3.17 -11.45 -19.96
C LYS A 279 -2.00 -10.50 -19.72
N LEU A 280 -2.02 -9.82 -18.59
CA LEU A 280 -0.93 -8.98 -18.09
C LEU A 280 -0.28 -9.65 -16.87
N ILE A 281 1.04 -9.78 -16.87
CA ILE A 281 1.82 -10.29 -15.74
C ILE A 281 2.88 -9.23 -15.39
N ALA A 282 2.78 -8.66 -14.20
CA ALA A 282 3.62 -7.61 -13.65
C ALA A 282 3.87 -7.90 -12.16
N GLU A 283 4.37 -9.11 -11.88
CA GLU A 283 4.71 -9.54 -10.52
C GLU A 283 6.07 -8.97 -10.11
N SER A 284 6.20 -8.46 -8.88
CA SER A 284 7.45 -7.85 -8.39
C SER A 284 7.98 -6.72 -9.29
N ALA A 285 7.10 -5.85 -9.77
CA ALA A 285 7.39 -4.65 -10.55
C ALA A 285 7.08 -3.39 -9.70
N PRO A 286 7.96 -3.01 -8.76
CA PRO A 286 7.67 -2.01 -7.72
C PRO A 286 7.59 -0.57 -8.24
N ASN A 287 8.06 -0.30 -9.45
CA ASN A 287 7.98 1.03 -10.04
C ASN A 287 6.68 1.25 -10.81
N LEU A 288 5.96 0.19 -11.15
CA LEU A 288 4.67 0.27 -11.83
C LEU A 288 3.60 0.60 -10.79
N LYS A 289 3.53 1.88 -10.41
CA LYS A 289 2.61 2.36 -9.38
C LYS A 289 1.26 2.80 -9.94
N GLU A 290 1.23 3.19 -11.22
CA GLU A 290 0.04 3.64 -11.91
C GLU A 290 -0.32 2.70 -13.05
N LEU A 291 -1.62 2.40 -13.16
CA LEU A 291 -2.19 1.74 -14.33
C LEU A 291 -2.74 2.78 -15.32
N PRO A 292 -2.60 2.54 -16.64
CA PRO A 292 -3.29 3.30 -17.68
C PRO A 292 -4.82 3.25 -17.53
N PRO A 293 -5.54 4.15 -18.22
CA PRO A 293 -7.01 4.16 -18.22
C PRO A 293 -7.62 2.79 -18.53
N LEU A 294 -8.60 2.39 -17.73
CA LEU A 294 -9.18 1.04 -17.75
C LEU A 294 -9.94 0.75 -19.06
N GLU A 295 -10.36 1.80 -19.75
CA GLU A 295 -11.01 1.75 -21.06
C GLU A 295 -10.10 1.14 -22.14
N LEU A 296 -8.77 1.32 -22.00
CA LEU A 296 -7.80 0.79 -22.94
C LEU A 296 -7.71 -0.74 -22.90
N PHE A 297 -8.03 -1.37 -21.77
CA PHE A 297 -7.86 -2.81 -21.55
C PHE A 297 -8.99 -3.68 -22.14
N THR A 298 -9.49 -3.40 -23.34
CA THR A 298 -10.77 -3.92 -23.89
C THR A 298 -10.93 -5.46 -23.92
N LYS A 299 -9.83 -6.21 -23.97
CA LYS A 299 -9.81 -7.69 -24.05
C LYS A 299 -9.19 -8.39 -22.83
N LEU A 300 -8.80 -7.63 -21.80
CA LEU A 300 -8.11 -8.20 -20.64
C LEU A 300 -9.03 -9.16 -19.87
N HIS A 301 -8.51 -10.34 -19.55
CA HIS A 301 -9.19 -11.39 -18.78
C HIS A 301 -8.44 -11.78 -17.51
N GLN A 302 -7.11 -11.70 -17.53
CA GLN A 302 -6.26 -12.06 -16.40
C GLN A 302 -5.19 -10.98 -16.15
N ALA A 303 -5.03 -10.57 -14.89
CA ALA A 303 -3.99 -9.65 -14.45
C ALA A 303 -3.28 -10.22 -13.21
N ASN A 304 -1.99 -10.49 -13.31
CA ASN A 304 -1.15 -10.81 -12.17
C ASN A 304 -0.26 -9.59 -11.91
N LEU A 305 -0.54 -8.84 -10.85
CA LEU A 305 0.06 -7.54 -10.57
C LEU A 305 0.89 -7.60 -9.28
N THR A 306 1.59 -6.51 -8.99
CA THR A 306 2.38 -6.39 -7.75
C THR A 306 1.54 -5.89 -6.59
N TYR A 307 0.61 -4.98 -6.86
CA TYR A 307 -0.17 -4.29 -5.84
C TYR A 307 -1.62 -4.75 -5.84
N SER A 308 -2.16 -5.08 -4.65
CA SER A 308 -3.58 -5.44 -4.48
C SER A 308 -4.51 -4.27 -4.82
N SER A 309 -4.07 -3.03 -4.59
CA SER A 309 -4.82 -1.81 -4.93
C SER A 309 -5.17 -1.76 -6.43
N HIS A 310 -4.27 -2.19 -7.32
CA HIS A 310 -4.54 -2.24 -8.75
C HIS A 310 -5.65 -3.22 -9.12
N CYS A 311 -5.79 -4.32 -8.38
CA CYS A 311 -6.88 -5.27 -8.60
C CYS A 311 -8.25 -4.69 -8.24
N CYS A 312 -8.31 -3.69 -7.37
CA CYS A 312 -9.53 -2.96 -7.05
C CYS A 312 -10.11 -2.21 -8.25
N ALA A 313 -9.24 -1.70 -9.14
CA ALA A 313 -9.66 -1.04 -10.36
C ALA A 313 -10.48 -1.98 -11.27
N PHE A 314 -10.17 -3.28 -11.26
CA PHE A 314 -10.84 -4.28 -12.08
C PHE A 314 -12.04 -4.96 -11.40
N HIS A 315 -12.22 -4.78 -10.08
CA HIS A 315 -13.24 -5.49 -9.31
C HIS A 315 -14.68 -5.14 -9.73
N ASN A 316 -14.95 -3.86 -10.00
CA ASN A 316 -16.29 -3.34 -10.33
C ASN A 316 -16.52 -3.15 -11.84
N ILE A 317 -15.59 -3.58 -12.69
CA ILE A 317 -15.77 -3.46 -14.15
C ILE A 317 -16.69 -4.59 -14.62
N HIS A 318 -17.99 -4.32 -14.60
CA HIS A 318 -18.96 -5.15 -15.31
C HIS A 318 -18.98 -4.76 -16.78
N ARG A 319 -18.26 -5.51 -17.62
CA ARG A 319 -18.39 -5.37 -19.07
C ARG A 319 -19.71 -5.99 -19.52
N ASN A 320 -20.71 -5.14 -19.79
CA ASN A 320 -21.86 -5.52 -20.59
C ASN A 320 -21.40 -5.82 -22.03
N ARG A 321 -21.00 -7.06 -22.30
CA ARG A 321 -20.84 -7.52 -23.69
C ARG A 321 -22.22 -7.65 -24.32
N HIS A 322 -22.32 -7.25 -25.59
CA HIS A 322 -23.54 -7.41 -26.38
C HIS A 322 -23.85 -8.91 -26.50
N TRP A 323 -25.03 -9.32 -26.04
CA TRP A 323 -25.45 -10.72 -26.05
C TRP A 323 -25.53 -11.22 -27.50
N ASN A 324 -24.76 -12.24 -27.86
CA ASN A 324 -24.78 -12.79 -29.21
C ASN A 324 -26.04 -13.67 -29.38
N SER A 325 -26.80 -13.50 -30.46
CA SER A 325 -28.03 -14.27 -30.71
C SER A 325 -27.80 -15.78 -30.79
N LEU A 326 -26.58 -16.18 -31.20
CA LEU A 326 -26.11 -17.58 -31.27
C LEU A 326 -25.97 -18.26 -29.90
N CYS A 327 -26.00 -17.51 -28.80
CA CYS A 327 -25.93 -18.04 -27.44
C CYS A 327 -27.17 -18.82 -27.01
N SER A 328 -28.25 -18.69 -27.78
CA SER A 328 -29.49 -19.46 -27.62
C SER A 328 -29.38 -20.88 -28.21
N HIS A 329 -28.32 -21.16 -28.99
CA HIS A 329 -28.14 -22.44 -29.67
C HIS A 329 -27.48 -23.48 -28.73
N PRO A 330 -27.96 -24.74 -28.69
CA PRO A 330 -27.41 -25.77 -27.80
C PRO A 330 -25.92 -26.06 -28.04
N ASP A 331 -25.43 -25.91 -29.26
CA ASP A 331 -24.00 -26.09 -29.59
C ASP A 331 -23.08 -25.01 -28.98
N ALA A 332 -23.63 -23.83 -28.64
CA ALA A 332 -22.86 -22.76 -28.01
C ALA A 332 -22.41 -23.13 -26.59
N GLN A 333 -23.21 -23.92 -25.85
CA GLN A 333 -22.83 -24.42 -24.52
C GLN A 333 -21.77 -25.54 -24.58
N GLY A 334 -21.68 -26.26 -25.70
CA GLY A 334 -20.67 -27.30 -25.91
C GLY A 334 -19.26 -26.76 -26.12
N ASN A 335 -19.13 -25.53 -26.62
CA ASN A 335 -17.84 -24.88 -26.82
C ASN A 335 -17.59 -23.83 -25.72
N LEU A 336 -16.92 -24.27 -24.65
CA LEU A 336 -16.64 -23.46 -23.46
C LEU A 336 -15.94 -22.12 -23.79
N HIS A 337 -15.07 -22.09 -24.81
CA HIS A 337 -14.42 -20.86 -25.26
C HIS A 337 -15.41 -19.90 -25.93
N PHE A 338 -16.24 -20.41 -26.84
CA PHE A 338 -17.27 -19.59 -27.49
C PHE A 338 -18.29 -19.04 -26.49
N TYR A 339 -18.78 -19.88 -25.56
CA TYR A 339 -19.75 -19.46 -24.55
C TYR A 339 -19.17 -18.39 -23.62
N ARG A 340 -17.93 -18.58 -23.16
CA ARG A 340 -17.25 -17.61 -22.29
C ARG A 340 -17.01 -16.28 -23.00
N ASP A 341 -16.64 -16.30 -24.27
CA ASP A 341 -16.25 -15.10 -25.01
C ASP A 341 -17.46 -14.32 -25.58
N TYR A 342 -18.55 -15.00 -25.94
CA TYR A 342 -19.68 -14.38 -26.65
C TYR A 342 -21.03 -14.46 -25.91
N CYS A 343 -21.16 -15.31 -24.89
CA CYS A 343 -22.43 -15.61 -24.23
C CYS A 343 -22.46 -15.31 -22.72
N SER A 344 -21.33 -14.90 -22.14
CA SER A 344 -21.24 -14.44 -20.76
C SER A 344 -21.67 -12.97 -20.64
N ASN A 345 -22.69 -12.70 -19.84
CA ASN A 345 -23.18 -11.33 -19.54
C ASN A 345 -22.20 -10.50 -18.70
N SER A 346 -21.18 -11.12 -18.09
CA SER A 346 -20.19 -10.46 -17.24
C SER A 346 -18.94 -11.33 -17.18
N THR A 347 -17.86 -10.93 -17.85
CA THR A 347 -16.53 -11.51 -17.59
C THR A 347 -15.84 -10.64 -16.55
N SER A 348 -15.82 -11.10 -15.30
CA SER A 348 -14.95 -10.51 -14.29
C SER A 348 -13.49 -10.78 -14.68
N ILE A 349 -12.64 -9.78 -14.51
CA ILE A 349 -11.20 -9.91 -14.75
C ILE A 349 -10.60 -10.64 -13.54
N ILE A 350 -9.91 -11.75 -13.77
CA ILE A 350 -9.21 -12.47 -12.71
C ILE A 350 -7.96 -11.68 -12.38
N CYS A 351 -7.94 -11.01 -11.23
CA CYS A 351 -6.81 -10.21 -10.77
C CYS A 351 -6.17 -10.78 -9.51
N THR A 352 -4.83 -10.81 -9.47
CA THR A 352 -4.03 -11.22 -8.32
C THR A 352 -2.92 -10.19 -8.05
N PRO A 353 -2.53 -9.92 -6.78
CA PRO A 353 -3.07 -10.49 -5.54
C PRO A 353 -4.49 -10.00 -5.23
N THR A 354 -5.29 -10.87 -4.61
CA THR A 354 -6.64 -10.52 -4.16
C THR A 354 -6.58 -9.50 -3.02
N GLN A 355 -7.64 -8.70 -2.89
CA GLN A 355 -7.80 -7.74 -1.80
C GLN A 355 -7.59 -8.39 -0.42
N ASP A 356 -6.91 -7.69 0.47
CA ASP A 356 -6.75 -8.02 1.88
C ASP A 356 -7.70 -7.17 2.73
N ASP A 357 -7.98 -7.62 3.96
CA ASP A 357 -8.89 -6.91 4.87
C ASP A 357 -8.47 -5.46 5.12
N PHE A 358 -7.19 -5.13 4.96
CA PHE A 358 -6.63 -3.79 5.22
C PHE A 358 -6.72 -2.83 4.02
N ASN A 359 -6.88 -3.33 2.78
CA ASN A 359 -7.18 -2.54 1.58
C ASN A 359 -8.48 -3.00 0.92
N PRO A 360 -9.64 -2.77 1.55
CA PRO A 360 -10.91 -2.94 0.87
C PRO A 360 -10.97 -1.92 -0.26
N CYS A 361 -11.31 -2.37 -1.47
CA CYS A 361 -11.29 -1.65 -2.74
C CYS A 361 -12.17 -0.40 -2.80
N GLU A 362 -11.83 0.58 -1.97
CA GLU A 362 -12.58 1.77 -1.63
C GLU A 362 -11.61 2.95 -1.57
N ASP A 363 -12.11 4.16 -1.82
CA ASP A 363 -11.38 5.40 -1.52
C ASP A 363 -11.04 5.49 -0.01
N ILE A 364 -10.17 6.42 0.37
CA ILE A 364 -9.81 6.67 1.78
C ILE A 364 -11.08 6.80 2.64
N MET A 365 -12.06 7.55 2.14
CA MET A 365 -13.41 7.66 2.69
C MET A 365 -14.45 7.26 1.64
N SER A 366 -15.08 6.10 1.77
CA SER A 366 -16.05 5.62 0.77
C SER A 366 -17.42 6.32 0.83
N ALA A 367 -17.87 6.69 2.03
CA ALA A 367 -19.21 7.27 2.23
C ALA A 367 -19.23 8.80 2.15
N VAL A 368 -20.09 9.37 1.28
CA VAL A 368 -20.29 10.83 1.14
C VAL A 368 -20.61 11.51 2.48
N PRO A 369 -21.49 10.99 3.35
CA PRO A 369 -21.74 11.61 4.67
C PRO A 369 -20.48 11.69 5.54
N LEU A 370 -19.60 10.69 5.45
CA LEU A 370 -18.36 10.65 6.23
C LEU A 370 -17.35 11.69 5.72
N ARG A 371 -17.29 11.92 4.40
CA ARG A 371 -16.51 13.01 3.79
C ARG A 371 -16.95 14.40 4.24
N VAL A 372 -18.26 14.63 4.32
CA VAL A 372 -18.79 15.90 4.83
C VAL A 372 -18.43 16.08 6.31
N LEU A 373 -18.56 15.00 7.08
CA LEU A 373 -18.36 15.03 8.53
C LEU A 373 -16.89 15.24 8.93
N ILE A 374 -15.92 14.63 8.24
CA ILE A 374 -14.49 14.84 8.52
C ILE A 374 -14.08 16.31 8.30
N TRP A 375 -14.63 16.99 7.28
CA TRP A 375 -14.40 18.42 7.07
C TRP A 375 -15.00 19.26 8.20
N ILE A 376 -16.21 18.94 8.66
CA ILE A 376 -16.84 19.64 9.79
C ILE A 376 -16.00 19.46 11.07
N ILE A 377 -15.66 18.22 11.44
CA ILE A 377 -14.92 17.90 12.66
C ILE A 377 -13.53 18.55 12.64
N SER A 378 -12.82 18.48 11.51
CA SER A 378 -11.47 19.05 11.38
C SER A 378 -11.47 20.58 11.51
N ILE A 379 -12.39 21.27 10.86
CA ILE A 379 -12.51 22.74 10.97
C ILE A 379 -12.87 23.15 12.40
N LEU A 380 -13.81 22.44 13.05
CA LEU A 380 -14.19 22.73 14.43
C LEU A 380 -13.03 22.50 15.40
N ALA A 381 -12.27 21.40 15.23
CA ALA A 381 -11.10 21.12 16.04
C ALA A 381 -10.02 22.19 15.87
N LEU A 382 -9.71 22.61 14.63
CA LEU A 382 -8.71 23.63 14.35
C LEU A 382 -9.11 25.01 14.92
N LEU A 383 -10.31 25.49 14.58
CA LEU A 383 -10.77 26.81 15.01
C LEU A 383 -11.00 26.86 16.52
N GLY A 384 -11.66 25.85 17.08
CA GLY A 384 -11.98 25.79 18.51
C GLY A 384 -10.72 25.79 19.37
N ASN A 385 -9.75 24.92 19.06
CA ASN A 385 -8.53 24.81 19.85
C ASN A 385 -7.58 26.01 19.63
N THR A 386 -7.56 26.60 18.43
CA THR A 386 -6.84 27.86 18.20
C THR A 386 -7.40 29.00 19.06
N VAL A 387 -8.74 29.14 19.12
CA VAL A 387 -9.38 30.14 19.99
C VAL A 387 -9.06 29.89 21.46
N VAL A 388 -9.09 28.63 21.92
CA VAL A 388 -8.72 28.27 23.30
C VAL A 388 -7.28 28.70 23.61
N LEU A 389 -6.32 28.38 22.74
CA LEU A 389 -4.92 28.79 22.90
C LEU A 389 -4.76 30.30 22.95
N LEU A 390 -5.40 31.03 22.02
CA LEU A 390 -5.36 32.49 21.98
C LEU A 390 -5.93 33.14 23.25
N VAL A 391 -7.05 32.63 23.76
CA VAL A 391 -7.67 33.13 25.00
C VAL A 391 -6.79 32.86 26.22
N LEU A 392 -6.24 31.64 26.34
CA LEU A 392 -5.44 31.26 27.49
C LEU A 392 -4.08 31.96 27.52
N LEU A 393 -3.42 32.11 26.37
CA LEU A 393 -2.12 32.79 26.25
C LEU A 393 -2.24 34.32 26.21
N GLY A 394 -3.35 34.86 25.67
CA GLY A 394 -3.60 36.30 25.57
C GLY A 394 -4.19 36.97 26.82
N SER A 395 -4.58 36.17 27.82
CA SER A 395 -5.11 36.65 29.10
C SER A 395 -4.00 37.27 29.96
N ARG A 396 -4.27 38.41 30.62
CA ARG A 396 -3.31 39.03 31.56
C ARG A 396 -3.32 38.40 32.96
N THR A 397 -4.07 37.31 33.13
CA THR A 397 -4.10 36.57 34.39
C THR A 397 -2.84 35.72 34.53
N LYS A 398 -2.38 35.49 35.77
CA LYS A 398 -1.20 34.64 36.03
C LYS A 398 -1.45 33.21 35.52
N LEU A 399 -0.45 32.61 34.89
CA LEU A 399 -0.50 31.23 34.39
C LEU A 399 -0.51 30.25 35.57
N THR A 400 -1.68 29.67 35.84
CA THR A 400 -1.86 28.62 36.86
C THR A 400 -1.58 27.24 36.24
N VAL A 401 -1.28 26.24 37.08
CA VAL A 401 -1.02 24.86 36.61
C VAL A 401 -2.16 24.32 35.73
N PRO A 402 -3.46 24.45 36.11
CA PRO A 402 -4.54 23.98 35.24
C PRO A 402 -4.61 24.71 33.89
N ARG A 403 -4.31 26.02 33.85
CA ARG A 403 -4.28 26.78 32.59
C ARG A 403 -3.14 26.32 31.69
N PHE A 404 -1.97 26.06 32.28
CA PHE A 404 -0.82 25.49 31.58
C PHE A 404 -1.16 24.11 30.96
N LEU A 405 -1.78 23.21 31.72
CA LEU A 405 -2.19 21.90 31.22
C LEU A 405 -3.29 22.01 30.13
N MET A 406 -4.26 22.91 30.27
CA MET A 406 -5.26 23.16 29.23
C MET A 406 -4.66 23.69 27.92
N CYS A 407 -3.59 24.49 27.97
CA CYS A 407 -2.88 24.91 26.77
C CYS A 407 -2.26 23.71 26.03
N HIS A 408 -1.63 22.77 26.76
CA HIS A 408 -1.06 21.58 26.13
C HIS A 408 -2.14 20.65 25.55
N LEU A 409 -3.29 20.52 26.21
CA LEU A 409 -4.42 19.76 25.69
C LEU A 409 -4.95 20.37 24.39
N ALA A 410 -5.18 21.69 24.36
CA ALA A 410 -5.61 22.40 23.15
C ALA A 410 -4.56 22.32 22.02
N PHE A 411 -3.26 22.31 22.34
CA PHE A 411 -2.21 22.09 21.36
C PHE A 411 -2.26 20.66 20.77
N SER A 412 -2.45 19.64 21.61
CA SER A 412 -2.59 18.25 21.18
C SER A 412 -3.78 18.08 20.23
N ASP A 413 -4.92 18.66 20.60
CA ASP A 413 -6.15 18.60 19.79
C ASP A 413 -6.04 19.40 18.48
N LEU A 414 -5.22 20.47 18.45
CA LEU A 414 -4.87 21.18 17.22
C LEU A 414 -4.07 20.27 16.28
N CYS A 415 -3.09 19.52 16.78
CA CYS A 415 -2.34 18.53 16.00
C CYS A 415 -3.26 17.44 15.42
N MET A 416 -4.24 16.96 16.20
CA MET A 416 -5.27 16.04 15.69
C MET A 416 -6.09 16.68 14.57
N GLY A 417 -6.47 17.95 14.70
CA GLY A 417 -7.15 18.70 13.65
C GLY A 417 -6.33 18.80 12.35
N ILE A 418 -5.02 19.03 12.44
CA ILE A 418 -4.11 19.05 11.28
C ILE A 418 -4.10 17.69 10.58
N TYR A 419 -3.97 16.60 11.32
CA TYR A 419 -4.03 15.24 10.78
C TYR A 419 -5.34 15.00 10.00
N LEU A 420 -6.50 15.38 10.56
CA LEU A 420 -7.78 15.19 9.87
C LEU A 420 -7.88 15.99 8.57
N VAL A 421 -7.35 17.22 8.53
CA VAL A 421 -7.31 18.02 7.30
C VAL A 421 -6.42 17.35 6.25
N VAL A 422 -5.27 16.79 6.63
CA VAL A 422 -4.39 16.05 5.70
C VAL A 422 -5.16 14.88 5.08
N ILE A 423 -5.82 14.06 5.89
CA ILE A 423 -6.62 12.93 5.39
C ILE A 423 -7.76 13.40 4.48
N ALA A 424 -8.52 14.41 4.89
CA ALA A 424 -9.63 14.95 4.11
C ALA A 424 -9.17 15.55 2.76
N THR A 425 -7.99 16.17 2.73
CA THR A 425 -7.41 16.75 1.50
C THR A 425 -7.00 15.65 0.51
N VAL A 426 -6.31 14.60 0.99
CA VAL A 426 -5.89 13.50 0.12
C VAL A 426 -7.08 12.71 -0.41
N ASP A 427 -8.11 12.50 0.41
CA ASP A 427 -9.37 11.86 -0.01
C ASP A 427 -10.04 12.65 -1.17
N MET A 428 -10.10 13.98 -1.07
CA MET A 428 -10.64 14.81 -2.14
C MET A 428 -9.80 14.79 -3.42
N LEU A 429 -8.47 14.79 -3.31
CA LEU A 429 -7.58 14.81 -4.47
C LEU A 429 -7.53 13.47 -5.22
N THR A 430 -7.74 12.36 -4.51
CA THR A 430 -7.60 11.00 -5.06
C THR A 430 -8.94 10.33 -5.37
N GLN A 431 -10.04 11.08 -5.25
CA GLN A 431 -11.41 10.58 -5.39
C GLN A 431 -11.62 9.77 -6.67
N GLY A 432 -12.08 8.52 -6.52
CA GLY A 432 -12.39 7.62 -7.64
C GLY A 432 -11.19 7.03 -8.36
N GLN A 433 -9.96 7.45 -8.00
CA GLN A 433 -8.70 6.95 -8.56
C GLN A 433 -7.67 6.65 -7.47
N TYR A 434 -8.14 6.41 -6.23
CA TYR A 434 -7.26 6.12 -5.11
C TYR A 434 -6.41 4.87 -5.36
N TYR A 435 -6.87 3.90 -6.14
CA TYR A 435 -6.11 2.70 -6.48
C TYR A 435 -4.73 2.97 -7.12
N ASN A 436 -4.59 4.04 -7.92
CA ASN A 436 -3.33 4.47 -8.54
C ASN A 436 -2.46 5.28 -7.57
N HIS A 437 -3.08 6.04 -6.65
CA HIS A 437 -2.38 6.90 -5.70
C HIS A 437 -2.09 6.21 -4.36
N ALA A 438 -2.69 5.05 -4.10
CA ALA A 438 -2.62 4.36 -2.81
C ALA A 438 -1.18 4.00 -2.43
N ILE A 439 -0.39 3.51 -3.38
CA ILE A 439 0.99 3.09 -3.12
C ILE A 439 1.87 4.29 -2.80
N ASP A 440 1.77 5.38 -3.57
CA ASP A 440 2.53 6.60 -3.30
C ASP A 440 2.11 7.26 -1.98
N TRP A 441 0.82 7.20 -1.63
CA TRP A 441 0.34 7.66 -0.34
C TRP A 441 0.88 6.81 0.82
N GLN A 442 0.67 5.49 0.79
CA GLN A 442 1.00 4.56 1.87
C GLN A 442 2.52 4.39 2.08
N THR A 443 3.30 4.39 1.00
CA THR A 443 4.77 4.27 1.08
C THR A 443 5.49 5.61 1.14
N GLY A 444 4.80 6.70 0.84
CA GLY A 444 5.36 8.04 0.83
C GLY A 444 5.51 8.66 2.22
N LEU A 445 6.17 9.82 2.25
CA LEU A 445 6.33 10.62 3.46
C LEU A 445 5.01 11.16 4.00
N GLY A 446 4.01 11.39 3.13
CA GLY A 446 2.71 11.96 3.49
C GLY A 446 2.01 11.15 4.57
N CYS A 447 1.86 9.83 4.36
CA CYS A 447 1.23 8.95 5.34
C CYS A 447 2.06 8.81 6.63
N SER A 448 3.38 8.82 6.52
CA SER A 448 4.27 8.80 7.69
C SER A 448 4.11 10.06 8.57
N VAL A 449 4.01 11.23 7.96
CA VAL A 449 3.79 12.50 8.68
C VAL A 449 2.38 12.54 9.28
N ALA A 450 1.36 12.09 8.56
CA ALA A 450 0.00 12.00 9.07
C ALA A 450 -0.07 11.04 10.28
N GLY A 451 0.56 9.87 10.15
CA GLY A 451 0.70 8.86 11.21
C GLY A 451 1.43 9.38 12.46
N PHE A 452 2.47 10.19 12.27
CA PHE A 452 3.14 10.86 13.37
C PHE A 452 2.19 11.81 14.12
N PHE A 453 1.50 12.70 13.40
CA PHE A 453 0.60 13.68 14.03
C PHE A 453 -0.54 13.03 14.80
N THR A 454 -1.14 11.97 14.26
CA THR A 454 -2.27 11.29 14.91
C THR A 454 -1.86 10.61 16.22
N VAL A 455 -0.77 9.81 16.21
CA VAL A 455 -0.27 9.13 17.42
C VAL A 455 0.26 10.14 18.44
N PHE A 456 1.04 11.12 17.98
CA PHE A 456 1.57 12.17 18.86
C PHE A 456 0.43 12.94 19.55
N ALA A 457 -0.59 13.34 18.78
CA ALA A 457 -1.73 14.08 19.29
C ALA A 457 -2.59 13.25 20.24
N SER A 458 -2.82 11.97 19.96
CA SER A 458 -3.63 11.13 20.85
C SER A 458 -2.92 10.84 22.17
N GLU A 459 -1.65 10.44 22.12
CA GLU A 459 -0.88 10.08 23.32
C GLU A 459 -0.64 11.31 24.22
N LEU A 460 -0.32 12.47 23.62
CA LEU A 460 -0.14 13.69 24.39
C LEU A 460 -1.47 14.16 25.00
N SER A 461 -2.60 13.96 24.32
CA SER A 461 -3.93 14.32 24.84
C SER A 461 -4.31 13.46 26.04
N VAL A 462 -4.20 12.13 25.94
CA VAL A 462 -4.48 11.19 27.05
C VAL A 462 -3.56 11.43 28.24
N PHE A 463 -2.26 11.65 27.99
CA PHE A 463 -1.32 11.98 29.05
C PHE A 463 -1.69 13.30 29.74
N THR A 464 -2.03 14.33 28.96
CA THR A 464 -2.39 15.65 29.50
C THR A 464 -3.70 15.58 30.29
N LEU A 465 -4.70 14.85 29.81
CA LEU A 465 -5.95 14.60 30.55
C LEU A 465 -5.67 13.91 31.88
N THR A 466 -4.80 12.88 31.89
CA THR A 466 -4.38 12.20 33.12
C THR A 466 -3.63 13.14 34.08
N ALA A 467 -2.78 14.02 33.55
CA ALA A 467 -2.10 15.03 34.37
C ALA A 467 -3.08 16.05 34.97
N ILE A 468 -4.10 16.48 34.22
CA ILE A 468 -5.16 17.36 34.71
C ILE A 468 -5.91 16.70 35.87
N THR A 469 -6.23 15.41 35.76
CA THR A 469 -7.00 14.71 36.81
C THR A 469 -6.18 14.48 38.07
N LEU A 470 -4.91 14.13 37.93
CA LEU A 470 -3.98 14.00 39.04
C LEU A 470 -3.75 15.34 39.75
N GLU A 471 -3.60 16.43 39.01
CA GLU A 471 -3.51 17.78 39.58
C GLU A 471 -4.74 18.14 40.39
N ARG A 472 -5.93 17.81 39.87
CA ARG A 472 -7.20 18.07 40.54
C ARG A 472 -7.40 17.22 41.77
N TRP A 473 -7.14 15.93 41.66
CA TRP A 473 -7.17 15.00 42.79
C TRP A 473 -6.24 15.46 43.89
N HIS A 474 -4.97 15.75 43.57
CA HIS A 474 -3.98 16.23 44.53
C HIS A 474 -4.41 17.53 45.20
N THR A 475 -4.92 18.51 44.44
CA THR A 475 -5.31 19.82 44.99
C THR A 475 -6.54 19.73 45.88
N ILE A 476 -7.52 18.90 45.54
CA ILE A 476 -8.76 18.74 46.33
C ILE A 476 -8.50 17.92 47.59
N THR A 477 -7.79 16.78 47.47
CA THR A 477 -7.51 15.91 48.62
C THR A 477 -6.57 16.54 49.64
N HIS A 478 -5.64 17.40 49.19
CA HIS A 478 -4.69 18.09 50.05
C HIS A 478 -4.99 19.59 50.23
N ALA A 479 -6.24 20.02 49.99
CA ALA A 479 -6.66 21.41 50.09
C ALA A 479 -6.32 22.07 51.45
N LEU A 480 -6.26 21.29 52.54
CA LEU A 480 -6.00 21.75 53.90
C LEU A 480 -4.50 21.84 54.28
N ARG A 481 -3.56 21.39 53.43
CA ARG A 481 -2.11 21.44 53.68
C ARG A 481 -1.41 22.38 52.70
N LEU A 482 -1.24 23.65 53.08
CA LEU A 482 -0.66 24.69 52.22
C LEU A 482 0.76 24.37 51.71
N ASP A 483 1.55 23.58 52.44
CA ASP A 483 2.95 23.25 52.10
C ASP A 483 3.11 22.26 50.94
N ARG A 484 2.04 21.56 50.53
CA ARG A 484 2.09 20.54 49.48
C ARG A 484 1.58 21.00 48.11
N LYS A 485 1.30 22.29 47.90
CA LYS A 485 0.74 22.77 46.62
C LYS A 485 1.61 22.42 45.40
N LEU A 486 0.97 21.89 44.36
CA LEU A 486 1.62 21.56 43.10
C LEU A 486 2.04 22.86 42.38
N ARG A 487 3.35 23.08 42.30
CA ARG A 487 3.94 24.26 41.63
C ARG A 487 4.09 24.02 40.13
N LEU A 488 4.09 25.11 39.35
CA LEU A 488 4.28 25.10 37.89
C LEU A 488 5.55 24.35 37.47
N ARG A 489 6.64 24.45 38.24
CA ARG A 489 7.89 23.72 37.97
C ARG A 489 7.69 22.20 37.89
N HIS A 490 6.89 21.62 38.78
CA HIS A 490 6.60 20.19 38.75
C HIS A 490 5.74 19.83 37.54
N ALA A 491 4.74 20.66 37.21
CA ALA A 491 3.92 20.47 36.03
C ALA A 491 4.72 20.55 34.73
N CYS A 492 5.71 21.44 34.62
CA CYS A 492 6.60 21.52 33.48
C CYS A 492 7.45 20.24 33.32
N ILE A 493 7.97 19.67 34.42
CA ILE A 493 8.73 18.41 34.38
C ILE A 493 7.82 17.27 33.90
N VAL A 494 6.62 17.13 34.47
CA VAL A 494 5.64 16.10 34.09
C VAL A 494 5.27 16.22 32.62
N MET A 495 4.99 17.44 32.14
CA MET A 495 4.66 17.64 30.72
C MET A 495 5.84 17.38 29.80
N THR A 496 7.07 17.75 30.18
CA THR A 496 8.27 17.45 29.38
C THR A 496 8.44 15.94 29.20
N ALA A 497 8.21 15.15 30.26
CA ALA A 497 8.21 13.69 30.17
C ALA A 497 7.11 13.17 29.23
N GLY A 498 5.90 13.72 29.32
CA GLY A 498 4.79 13.40 28.41
C GLY A 498 5.12 13.70 26.94
N TRP A 499 5.71 14.86 26.65
CA TRP A 499 6.15 15.22 25.30
C TRP A 499 7.19 14.26 24.73
N ILE A 500 8.20 13.90 25.54
CA ILE A 500 9.22 12.92 25.13
C ILE A 500 8.57 11.58 24.85
N PHE A 501 7.69 11.11 25.74
CA PHE A 501 6.97 9.85 25.58
C PHE A 501 6.13 9.84 24.28
N SER A 502 5.28 10.84 24.06
CA SER A 502 4.41 10.91 22.88
C SER A 502 5.21 11.04 21.59
N ALA A 503 6.31 11.79 21.60
CA ALA A 503 7.19 11.92 20.44
C ALA A 503 7.89 10.60 20.11
N VAL A 504 8.41 9.89 21.13
CA VAL A 504 9.02 8.56 20.94
C VAL A 504 7.99 7.57 20.42
N ALA A 505 6.79 7.53 21.02
CA ALA A 505 5.69 6.66 20.57
C ALA A 505 5.36 6.89 19.09
N ALA A 506 5.24 8.15 18.66
CA ALA A 506 4.94 8.50 17.28
C ALA A 506 6.10 8.28 16.29
N LEU A 507 7.35 8.27 16.75
CA LEU A 507 8.52 8.00 15.90
C LEU A 507 8.76 6.51 15.66
N LEU A 508 8.36 5.62 16.57
CA LEU A 508 8.63 4.18 16.49
C LEU A 508 8.17 3.53 15.17
N PRO A 509 6.98 3.81 14.62
CA PRO A 509 6.59 3.26 13.32
C PRO A 509 7.39 3.84 12.14
N THR A 510 7.91 5.07 12.26
CA THR A 510 8.73 5.67 11.19
C THR A 510 10.13 5.07 11.09
N VAL A 511 10.65 4.52 12.20
CA VAL A 511 11.96 3.85 12.25
C VAL A 511 11.89 2.34 12.00
N GLY A 512 10.71 1.82 11.62
CA GLY A 512 10.52 0.42 11.22
C GLY A 512 10.14 -0.56 12.32
N VAL A 513 9.74 -0.10 13.52
CA VAL A 513 9.18 -0.98 14.57
C VAL A 513 7.75 -1.42 14.24
N SER A 514 7.00 -0.55 13.56
CA SER A 514 5.67 -0.78 13.02
C SER A 514 5.55 -0.03 11.68
N SER A 515 4.37 0.03 11.07
CA SER A 515 4.14 0.74 9.82
C SER A 515 2.84 1.54 9.86
N TYR A 516 2.91 2.81 9.45
CA TYR A 516 1.72 3.63 9.19
C TYR A 516 1.09 3.32 7.83
N GLY A 517 1.84 2.74 6.89
CA GLY A 517 1.39 2.52 5.52
C GLY A 517 0.43 1.33 5.32
N LYS A 518 0.14 0.55 6.37
CA LYS A 518 -0.73 -0.64 6.26
C LYS A 518 -2.20 -0.31 6.01
N VAL A 519 -2.69 0.84 6.50
CA VAL A 519 -4.09 1.28 6.34
C VAL A 519 -4.10 2.67 5.71
N SER A 520 -5.06 2.94 4.82
CA SER A 520 -5.18 4.22 4.09
C SER A 520 -5.25 5.49 4.97
N ILE A 521 -5.73 5.37 6.21
CA ILE A 521 -5.82 6.47 7.19
C ILE A 521 -4.56 6.64 8.05
N CYS A 522 -3.48 5.90 7.77
CA CYS A 522 -2.17 6.08 8.39
C CYS A 522 -2.10 5.80 9.91
N LEU A 523 -2.93 4.86 10.38
CA LEU A 523 -2.88 4.38 11.77
C LEU A 523 -1.98 3.14 11.87
N PRO A 524 -1.24 2.99 12.98
CA PRO A 524 -0.36 1.83 13.16
C PRO A 524 -1.20 0.62 13.58
N MET A 525 -1.74 -0.09 12.59
CA MET A 525 -2.57 -1.29 12.78
C MET A 525 -1.87 -2.57 12.34
N ASP A 526 -0.54 -2.52 12.16
CA ASP A 526 0.25 -3.66 11.72
C ASP A 526 0.39 -4.71 12.83
N VAL A 527 -0.23 -5.87 12.66
CA VAL A 527 -0.21 -7.00 13.59
C VAL A 527 0.41 -8.26 12.97
N GLU A 528 1.07 -8.15 11.82
CA GLU A 528 1.68 -9.32 11.15
C GLU A 528 2.96 -9.76 11.84
N PHE A 529 3.77 -8.80 12.30
CA PHE A 529 5.04 -9.06 12.96
C PHE A 529 4.91 -8.93 14.48
N LEU A 530 5.71 -9.72 15.22
CA LEU A 530 5.68 -9.68 16.68
C LEU A 530 6.02 -8.30 17.25
N GLY A 531 7.01 -7.62 16.65
CA GLY A 531 7.43 -6.28 17.09
C GLY A 531 6.32 -5.23 16.91
N SER A 532 5.63 -5.25 15.77
CA SER A 532 4.54 -4.32 15.48
C SER A 532 3.32 -4.63 16.35
N GLN A 533 2.99 -5.91 16.57
CA GLN A 533 1.92 -6.34 17.47
C GLN A 533 2.18 -5.88 18.91
N VAL A 534 3.39 -6.07 19.45
CA VAL A 534 3.75 -5.62 20.79
C VAL A 534 3.62 -4.10 20.92
N TYR A 535 4.05 -3.34 19.90
CA TYR A 535 3.91 -1.89 19.88
C TYR A 535 2.44 -1.45 19.95
N VAL A 536 1.58 -1.96 19.07
CA VAL A 536 0.16 -1.61 19.02
C VAL A 536 -0.54 -1.96 20.34
N VAL A 537 -0.33 -3.18 20.84
CA VAL A 537 -0.92 -3.63 22.12
C VAL A 537 -0.42 -2.78 23.29
N SER A 538 0.85 -2.39 23.31
CA SER A 538 1.41 -1.56 24.39
C SER A 538 0.75 -0.18 24.44
N LEU A 539 0.55 0.48 23.30
CA LEU A 539 -0.15 1.77 23.25
C LEU A 539 -1.59 1.66 23.75
N LEU A 540 -2.31 0.63 23.32
CA LEU A 540 -3.69 0.40 23.77
C LEU A 540 -3.76 0.12 25.28
N LEU A 541 -2.83 -0.68 25.80
CA LEU A 541 -2.78 -1.01 27.22
C LEU A 541 -2.44 0.22 28.08
N LEU A 542 -1.56 1.11 27.61
CA LEU A 542 -1.28 2.37 28.28
C LEU A 542 -2.51 3.28 28.34
N ASN A 543 -3.28 3.36 27.26
CA ASN A 543 -4.54 4.12 27.23
C ASN A 543 -5.58 3.55 28.20
N ILE A 544 -5.69 2.21 28.29
CA ILE A 544 -6.56 1.55 29.28
C ILE A 544 -6.09 1.83 30.72
N LEU A 545 -4.77 1.77 30.97
CA LEU A 545 -4.20 2.05 32.29
C LEU A 545 -4.45 3.50 32.72
N ALA A 546 -4.30 4.45 31.80
CA ALA A 546 -4.60 5.85 32.02
C ALA A 546 -6.07 6.04 32.44
N PHE A 547 -7.00 5.36 31.77
CA PHE A 547 -8.42 5.38 32.15
C PHE A 547 -8.65 4.89 33.60
N PHE A 548 -8.07 3.74 33.99
CA PHE A 548 -8.23 3.24 35.36
C PHE A 548 -7.60 4.16 36.40
N CYS A 549 -6.45 4.78 36.10
CA CYS A 549 -5.83 5.78 36.97
C CYS A 549 -6.77 6.96 37.19
N VAL A 550 -7.36 7.48 36.12
CA VAL A 550 -8.32 8.59 36.16
C VAL A 550 -9.56 8.20 36.98
N CYS A 551 -10.16 7.03 36.72
CA CYS A 551 -11.31 6.54 37.49
C CYS A 551 -11.02 6.45 38.99
N GLY A 552 -9.86 5.90 39.36
CA GLY A 552 -9.41 5.83 40.76
C GLY A 552 -9.27 7.21 41.40
N CYS A 553 -8.72 8.18 40.68
CA CYS A 553 -8.61 9.57 41.14
C CYS A 553 -9.99 10.19 41.41
N TYR A 554 -10.95 10.02 40.50
CA TYR A 554 -12.31 10.56 40.70
C TYR A 554 -13.07 9.88 41.82
N LEU A 555 -12.92 8.55 41.97
CA LEU A 555 -13.51 7.84 43.09
C LEU A 555 -12.97 8.39 44.42
N SER A 556 -11.66 8.63 44.51
CA SER A 556 -11.03 9.24 45.68
C SER A 556 -11.51 10.68 45.93
N ILE A 557 -11.66 11.51 44.88
CA ILE A 557 -12.25 12.85 45.00
C ILE A 557 -13.68 12.75 45.55
N TYR A 558 -14.51 11.87 44.99
CA TYR A 558 -15.89 11.67 45.40
C TYR A 558 -16.00 11.25 46.88
N LEU A 559 -15.17 10.29 47.31
CA LEU A 559 -15.12 9.84 48.70
C LEU A 559 -14.67 10.96 49.65
N THR A 560 -13.67 11.75 49.24
CA THR A 560 -13.16 12.88 50.04
C THR A 560 -14.21 13.97 50.23
N VAL A 561 -14.98 14.27 49.19
CA VAL A 561 -16.07 15.24 49.22
C VAL A 561 -17.24 14.77 50.07
N ARG A 562 -17.55 13.47 50.07
CA ARG A 562 -18.70 12.91 50.78
C ARG A 562 -18.49 12.85 52.30
N ASN A 563 -17.24 12.95 52.77
CA ASN A 563 -16.93 13.03 54.18
C ASN A 563 -17.26 14.44 54.76
N PRO A 564 -18.20 14.55 55.72
CA PRO A 564 -18.73 15.82 56.20
C PRO A 564 -17.72 16.67 57.01
N SER A 565 -16.56 16.12 57.36
CA SER A 565 -15.52 16.81 58.15
C SER A 565 -14.69 17.84 57.37
N SER A 566 -14.84 17.92 56.05
CA SER A 566 -14.05 18.80 55.17
C SER A 566 -14.92 19.89 54.52
N ALA A 567 -15.29 20.91 55.30
CA ALA A 567 -16.03 22.08 54.83
C ALA A 567 -15.05 23.08 54.16
N PRO A 568 -14.90 23.06 52.81
CA PRO A 568 -15.83 23.79 51.95
C PRO A 568 -16.07 23.11 50.57
N ALA A 569 -16.78 21.97 50.52
CA ALA A 569 -16.79 21.10 49.34
C ALA A 569 -17.84 21.40 48.22
N HIS A 570 -18.76 22.37 48.37
CA HIS A 570 -19.89 22.53 47.43
C HIS A 570 -19.61 23.34 46.15
N ALA A 571 -18.53 24.13 46.10
CA ALA A 571 -18.10 24.83 44.89
C ALA A 571 -17.16 23.97 44.03
N ASP A 572 -16.25 23.22 44.66
CA ASP A 572 -15.26 22.37 43.98
C ASP A 572 -15.88 21.07 43.41
N THR A 573 -16.97 20.57 43.99
CA THR A 573 -17.76 19.45 43.46
C THR A 573 -18.37 19.71 42.10
N ARG A 574 -18.96 20.90 41.90
CA ARG A 574 -19.51 21.32 40.60
C ARG A 574 -18.42 21.47 39.54
N VAL A 575 -17.20 21.78 39.94
CA VAL A 575 -16.04 21.86 39.05
C VAL A 575 -15.49 20.45 38.72
N ALA A 576 -15.40 19.56 39.70
CA ALA A 576 -14.99 18.16 39.51
C ALA A 576 -15.97 17.38 38.63
N GLN A 577 -17.29 17.57 38.80
CA GLN A 577 -18.32 16.95 37.94
C GLN A 577 -18.19 17.39 36.47
N ARG A 578 -17.75 18.63 36.21
CA ARG A 578 -17.52 19.14 34.85
C ARG A 578 -16.25 18.55 34.21
N MET A 579 -15.23 18.25 35.02
CA MET A 579 -14.01 17.59 34.54
C MET A 579 -14.21 16.09 34.31
N ALA A 580 -15.13 15.45 35.05
CA ALA A 580 -15.54 14.08 34.79
C ALA A 580 -16.25 13.91 33.42
N VAL A 581 -16.97 14.94 32.93
CA VAL A 581 -17.59 14.92 31.59
C VAL A 581 -16.54 14.87 30.49
N LEU A 582 -15.49 15.68 30.56
CA LEU A 582 -14.35 15.69 29.60
C LEU A 582 -13.67 14.32 29.45
N ILE A 583 -13.69 13.52 30.50
CA ILE A 583 -13.01 12.23 30.58
C ILE A 583 -13.91 11.09 30.14
N PHE A 584 -15.19 11.16 30.53
CA PHE A 584 -16.17 10.21 30.04
C PHE A 584 -16.34 10.33 28.53
N THR A 585 -16.28 11.54 27.97
CA THR A 585 -16.29 11.74 26.51
C THR A 585 -15.06 11.15 25.85
N ASP A 586 -13.86 11.35 26.41
CA ASP A 586 -12.62 10.74 25.90
C ASP A 586 -12.68 9.20 25.91
N PHE A 587 -13.10 8.61 27.03
CA PHE A 587 -13.22 7.16 27.15
C PHE A 587 -14.26 6.57 26.18
N VAL A 588 -15.43 7.18 26.07
CA VAL A 588 -16.47 6.73 25.12
C VAL A 588 -15.97 6.79 23.67
N CYS A 589 -15.10 7.75 23.35
CA CYS A 589 -14.47 7.86 22.04
C CYS A 589 -13.36 6.82 21.81
N MET A 590 -12.59 6.46 22.85
CA MET A 590 -11.45 5.53 22.77
C MET A 590 -11.81 4.05 22.96
N ALA A 591 -12.94 3.74 23.62
CA ALA A 591 -13.35 2.38 23.96
C ALA A 591 -13.65 1.49 22.72
N PRO A 592 -14.38 1.96 21.69
CA PRO A 592 -14.61 1.16 20.48
C PRO A 592 -13.29 0.79 19.78
N ILE A 593 -12.36 1.75 19.70
CA ILE A 593 -11.08 1.59 19.01
C ILE A 593 -10.20 0.58 19.73
N SER A 594 -10.11 0.69 21.05
CA SER A 594 -9.36 -0.25 21.88
C SER A 594 -9.92 -1.67 21.79
N PHE A 595 -11.25 -1.80 21.77
CA PHE A 595 -11.91 -3.10 21.62
C PHE A 595 -11.58 -3.77 20.28
N PHE A 596 -11.71 -3.06 19.15
CA PHE A 596 -11.42 -3.65 17.83
C PHE A 596 -9.94 -3.93 17.62
N ALA A 597 -9.06 -3.05 18.09
CA ALA A 597 -7.63 -3.26 17.94
C ALA A 597 -7.13 -4.46 18.78
N ILE A 598 -7.71 -4.69 19.97
CA ILE A 598 -7.45 -5.92 20.75
C ILE A 598 -8.03 -7.16 20.05
N SER A 599 -9.26 -7.07 19.52
CA SER A 599 -9.90 -8.17 18.76
C SER A 599 -9.05 -8.60 17.56
N ALA A 600 -8.51 -7.64 16.82
CA ALA A 600 -7.59 -7.88 15.71
C ALA A 600 -6.26 -8.49 16.19
N ALA A 601 -5.69 -7.99 17.29
CA ALA A 601 -4.47 -8.54 17.88
C ALA A 601 -4.63 -10.00 18.36
N LEU A 602 -5.83 -10.39 18.80
CA LEU A 602 -6.18 -11.77 19.17
C LEU A 602 -6.53 -12.66 17.97
N LYS A 603 -6.38 -12.15 16.73
CA LYS A 603 -6.73 -12.83 15.48
C LYS A 603 -8.20 -13.26 15.39
N LEU A 604 -9.08 -12.52 16.07
CA LEU A 604 -10.54 -12.69 16.03
C LEU A 604 -11.18 -11.40 15.51
N PRO A 605 -11.09 -11.06 14.21
CA PRO A 605 -11.69 -9.84 13.69
C PRO A 605 -13.24 -9.95 13.75
N LEU A 606 -13.84 -9.24 14.70
CA LEU A 606 -15.30 -9.22 14.90
C LEU A 606 -16.03 -8.28 13.91
N ILE A 607 -15.33 -7.32 13.33
CA ILE A 607 -15.82 -6.30 12.39
C ILE A 607 -14.82 -6.14 11.25
N THR A 608 -15.31 -5.85 10.04
CA THR A 608 -14.48 -5.58 8.85
C THR A 608 -13.71 -4.26 9.01
N VAL A 609 -12.54 -4.12 8.38
CA VAL A 609 -11.78 -2.86 8.46
C VAL A 609 -12.58 -1.69 7.86
N SER A 610 -13.40 -1.93 6.83
CA SER A 610 -14.30 -0.91 6.25
C SER A 610 -15.30 -0.36 7.28
N ASP A 611 -15.95 -1.22 8.06
CA ASP A 611 -16.88 -0.79 9.11
C ASP A 611 -16.16 -0.14 10.29
N ALA A 612 -14.93 -0.58 10.59
CA ALA A 612 -14.08 0.03 11.60
C ALA A 612 -13.60 1.43 11.20
N LYS A 613 -13.40 1.73 9.91
CA LYS A 613 -13.05 3.08 9.42
C LYS A 613 -14.10 4.11 9.81
N LEU A 614 -15.39 3.77 9.73
CA LEU A 614 -16.47 4.67 10.18
C LEU A 614 -16.32 5.03 11.66
N LEU A 615 -16.03 4.02 12.50
CA LEU A 615 -15.87 4.22 13.94
C LEU A 615 -14.59 5.01 14.26
N LEU A 616 -13.50 4.73 13.55
CA LEU A 616 -12.19 5.38 13.71
C LEU A 616 -12.17 6.82 13.20
N VAL A 617 -12.87 7.14 12.12
CA VAL A 617 -12.89 8.51 11.58
C VAL A 617 -13.88 9.39 12.35
N LEU A 618 -14.97 8.80 12.86
CA LEU A 618 -15.98 9.54 13.60
C LEU A 618 -15.64 9.69 15.08
N PHE A 619 -15.46 8.59 15.82
CA PHE A 619 -15.37 8.64 17.28
C PHE A 619 -13.99 9.06 17.76
N TYR A 620 -12.93 8.61 17.11
CA TYR A 620 -11.56 8.92 17.51
C TYR A 620 -11.30 10.44 17.65
N PRO A 621 -11.74 11.31 16.72
CA PRO A 621 -11.41 12.72 16.78
C PRO A 621 -12.51 13.60 17.40
N ILE A 622 -13.68 13.03 17.74
CA ILE A 622 -14.79 13.76 18.37
C ILE A 622 -14.36 14.34 19.73
N ASN A 623 -13.48 13.67 20.46
CA ASN A 623 -13.01 14.19 21.74
C ASN A 623 -12.27 15.53 21.55
N SER A 624 -11.36 15.60 20.58
CA SER A 624 -10.59 16.81 20.27
C SER A 624 -11.45 17.99 19.79
N CYS A 625 -12.55 17.74 19.06
CA CYS A 625 -13.46 18.82 18.66
C CYS A 625 -14.39 19.27 19.79
N SER A 626 -14.71 18.40 20.74
CA SER A 626 -15.64 18.68 21.85
C SER A 626 -15.01 19.51 22.97
N ASN A 627 -13.70 19.37 23.20
CA ASN A 627 -12.97 20.03 24.29
C ASN A 627 -13.16 21.57 24.33
N PRO A 628 -13.00 22.33 23.23
CA PRO A 628 -13.27 23.77 23.20
C PRO A 628 -14.69 24.15 23.64
N PHE A 629 -15.70 23.39 23.22
CA PHE A 629 -17.09 23.66 23.61
C PHE A 629 -17.30 23.42 25.10
N LEU A 630 -16.71 22.36 25.64
CA LEU A 630 -16.77 22.07 27.07
C LEU A 630 -16.16 23.22 27.89
N TYR A 631 -15.06 23.83 27.43
CA TYR A 631 -14.51 25.03 28.07
C TYR A 631 -15.41 26.25 27.91
N ALA A 632 -15.91 26.52 26.70
CA ALA A 632 -16.74 27.68 26.40
C ALA A 632 -18.05 27.69 27.19
N PHE A 633 -18.73 26.55 27.32
CA PHE A 633 -20.02 26.47 28.01
C PHE A 633 -19.85 26.34 29.54
N PHE A 634 -18.95 25.48 30.00
CA PHE A 634 -18.90 25.13 31.43
C PHE A 634 -17.91 25.97 32.27
N THR A 635 -17.04 26.78 31.63
CA THR A 635 -16.00 27.55 32.35
C THR A 635 -16.27 29.07 32.31
N ARG A 636 -16.80 29.64 33.40
CA ARG A 636 -17.13 31.08 33.50
C ARG A 636 -15.89 31.98 33.38
N THR A 637 -14.75 31.56 33.94
CA THR A 637 -13.47 32.29 33.83
C THR A 637 -12.96 32.34 32.39
N PHE A 638 -13.11 31.26 31.63
CA PHE A 638 -12.78 31.22 30.20
C PHE A 638 -13.69 32.16 29.40
N ARG A 639 -15.02 32.09 29.60
CA ARG A 639 -15.97 33.02 28.96
C ARG A 639 -15.62 34.48 29.22
N ARG A 640 -15.31 34.81 30.47
CA ARG A 640 -14.86 36.16 30.87
C ARG A 640 -13.62 36.58 30.09
N ASP A 641 -12.58 35.76 30.11
CA ASP A 641 -11.30 36.06 29.46
C ASP A 641 -11.46 36.15 27.93
N PHE A 642 -12.32 35.33 27.32
CA PHE A 642 -12.73 35.41 25.91
C PHE A 642 -13.38 36.75 25.56
N PHE A 643 -14.43 37.17 26.28
CA PHE A 643 -15.10 38.44 25.99
C PHE A 643 -14.19 39.64 26.23
N LEU A 644 -13.30 39.59 27.23
CA LEU A 644 -12.30 40.63 27.48
C LEU A 644 -11.26 40.73 26.35
N LEU A 645 -10.84 39.60 25.79
CA LEU A 645 -9.93 39.55 24.64
C LEU A 645 -10.63 40.02 23.36
N ALA A 646 -11.84 39.54 23.09
CA ALA A 646 -12.64 39.94 21.91
C ALA A 646 -12.93 41.45 21.90
N ALA A 647 -13.16 42.06 23.06
CA ALA A 647 -13.34 43.51 23.19
C ALA A 647 -12.10 44.32 22.82
N ARG A 648 -10.88 43.75 22.90
CA ARG A 648 -9.66 44.42 22.41
C ARG A 648 -9.61 44.50 20.89
N PHE A 649 -10.20 43.52 20.21
CA PHE A 649 -10.36 43.50 18.75
C PHE A 649 -11.66 44.20 18.30
N GLY A 650 -12.35 44.92 19.19
CA GLY A 650 -13.55 45.69 18.87
C GLY A 650 -14.87 44.93 18.95
N LEU A 651 -14.86 43.63 19.24
CA LEU A 651 -16.05 42.76 19.27
C LEU A 651 -16.64 42.61 20.70
N PHE A 652 -17.96 42.44 20.82
CA PHE A 652 -18.66 42.14 22.10
C PHE A 652 -18.36 43.10 23.29
N LYS A 653 -18.14 44.39 23.02
CA LYS A 653 -17.79 45.42 24.04
C LYS A 653 -18.76 45.47 25.23
N THR A 654 -20.07 45.34 24.98
CA THR A 654 -21.12 45.38 26.01
C THR A 654 -21.03 44.21 26.98
N ARG A 655 -20.80 42.99 26.49
CA ARG A 655 -20.61 41.80 27.35
C ARG A 655 -19.30 41.88 28.14
N ALA A 656 -18.25 42.43 27.55
CA ALA A 656 -16.98 42.64 28.24
C ALA A 656 -17.09 43.65 29.40
N GLN A 657 -17.94 44.68 29.28
CA GLN A 657 -18.20 45.62 30.38
C GLN A 657 -18.91 44.96 31.56
N ILE A 658 -19.91 44.09 31.34
CA ILE A 658 -20.59 43.32 32.40
C ILE A 658 -19.58 42.48 33.19
N TYR A 659 -18.66 41.82 32.49
CA TYR A 659 -17.62 41.02 33.12
C TYR A 659 -16.55 41.84 33.86
N ARG A 660 -16.33 43.12 33.48
CA ARG A 660 -15.46 44.03 34.23
C ARG A 660 -16.14 44.50 35.52
N THR A 661 -17.43 44.85 35.50
CA THR A 661 -18.16 45.33 36.67
C THR A 661 -18.39 44.24 37.73
N GLU A 662 -18.55 42.97 37.33
CA GLU A 662 -18.58 41.84 38.29
C GLU A 662 -17.24 41.63 39.02
N SER A 663 -16.10 42.05 38.44
CA SER A 663 -14.79 41.90 39.10
C SER A 663 -14.53 42.97 40.17
N SER A 664 -15.09 44.17 39.99
CA SER A 664 -14.99 45.27 40.96
C SER A 664 -15.87 45.07 42.21
N SER A 665 -16.98 44.32 42.12
CA SER A 665 -17.86 44.07 43.27
C SER A 665 -17.31 43.04 44.26
N CYS A 666 -16.32 42.22 43.87
CA CYS A 666 -15.68 41.22 44.73
C CYS A 666 -14.44 41.74 45.50
N GLN A 667 -14.07 43.02 45.35
CA GLN A 667 -12.87 43.60 45.98
C GLN A 667 -13.17 44.57 47.13
N GLN A 668 -14.42 44.77 47.57
CA GLN A 668 -14.67 45.55 48.79
C GLN A 668 -14.52 44.70 50.05
N PRO A 669 -13.62 45.06 50.99
CA PRO A 669 -13.59 44.44 52.31
C PRO A 669 -14.86 44.83 53.08
N ALA A 670 -15.49 43.83 53.67
CA ALA A 670 -16.70 43.97 54.47
C ALA A 670 -16.43 44.65 55.82
N TRP A 671 -16.22 45.96 55.85
CA TRP A 671 -16.30 46.76 57.08
C TRP A 671 -16.75 48.19 56.73
N THR A 672 -18.05 48.44 56.87
CA THR A 672 -18.72 49.59 57.54
C THR A 672 -20.17 49.65 57.08
N SER A 673 -21.10 49.36 57.99
CA SER A 673 -22.48 49.91 57.99
C SER A 673 -22.37 51.33 58.60
N PRO A 674 -23.10 52.38 58.15
CA PRO A 674 -24.55 52.40 58.25
C PRO A 674 -25.34 53.12 57.12
N LYS A 675 -26.61 52.69 56.99
CA LYS A 675 -27.81 53.49 56.64
C LYS A 675 -27.69 54.51 55.48
N SER A 676 -28.18 54.11 54.30
CA SER A 676 -29.03 54.94 53.44
C SER A 676 -29.58 54.08 52.29
N SER A 677 -30.75 53.50 52.51
CA SER A 677 -31.56 52.87 51.49
C SER A 677 -32.49 53.93 50.89
N HIS A 678 -32.05 54.67 49.87
CA HIS A 678 -32.90 55.46 48.96
C HIS A 678 -32.05 56.12 47.85
N VAL A 679 -31.55 55.38 46.84
CA VAL A 679 -31.30 55.90 45.46
C VAL A 679 -31.05 54.69 44.54
N MET A 680 -32.11 54.02 44.08
CA MET A 680 -32.01 53.17 42.87
C MET A 680 -33.38 52.90 42.23
N LEU A 681 -34.22 53.94 42.13
CA LEU A 681 -35.54 53.84 41.49
C LEU A 681 -35.81 54.92 40.43
N TYR A 682 -34.79 55.67 39.99
CA TYR A 682 -34.99 56.79 39.04
C TYR A 682 -34.27 56.68 37.68
N SER A 683 -33.65 55.55 37.31
CA SER A 683 -32.93 55.45 36.03
C SER A 683 -33.48 54.43 35.02
N LEU A 684 -34.71 53.92 35.21
CA LEU A 684 -35.36 53.00 34.28
C LEU A 684 -36.67 53.54 33.67
N ALA A 685 -36.98 54.82 33.87
CA ALA A 685 -38.21 55.45 33.36
C ALA A 685 -38.03 56.34 32.10
N ASN A 686 -36.81 56.56 31.60
CA ASN A 686 -36.56 57.49 30.48
C ASN A 686 -36.05 56.85 29.18
N ALA A 687 -36.29 55.54 28.96
CA ALA A 687 -35.97 54.86 27.69
C ALA A 687 -37.21 54.59 26.81
N LEU A 688 -38.36 55.20 27.14
CA LEU A 688 -39.61 55.08 26.37
C LEU A 688 -40.32 56.44 26.34
N SER A 689 -39.76 57.43 25.63
CA SER A 689 -40.49 58.55 25.01
C SER A 689 -39.49 59.49 24.33
N LEU A 690 -39.92 60.15 23.26
CA LEU A 690 -39.20 61.05 22.33
C LEU A 690 -38.48 60.30 21.20
N GLU A 691 -38.82 60.44 19.91
CA GLU A 691 -39.36 61.62 19.22
C GLU A 691 -40.06 61.22 17.91
N GLY A 692 -41.12 61.93 17.56
CA GLY A 692 -41.80 61.80 16.27
C GLY A 692 -43.07 62.66 16.15
N LYS A 693 -42.90 63.99 16.10
CA LYS A 693 -43.88 64.93 15.52
C LYS A 693 -43.17 65.69 14.39
N PRO A 694 -43.86 65.96 13.27
CA PRO A 694 -44.25 67.35 12.94
C PRO A 694 -45.68 67.47 12.36
N GLU A 695 -46.41 68.53 12.72
CA GLU A 695 -46.86 69.65 11.85
C GLU A 695 -48.27 69.47 11.22
N PHE A 696 -49.31 69.94 11.92
CA PHE A 696 -50.16 71.12 11.64
C PHE A 696 -51.43 71.07 12.49
#